data_AF-A0AB39QHQ0-F1
#
_entry.id   AF-A0AB39QHQ0-F1
#
_cell.length_a   1.000
_cell.length_b   1.000
_cell.length_c   1.000
_cell.angle_alpha   90.00
_cell.angle_beta   90.00
_cell.angle_gamma   90.00
#
_symmetry.space_group_name_H-M   'P 1'
#
loop_
_entity.id
_entity.type
_entity.pdbx_description
1 polymer ?
#
loop_
_entity_poly.entity_id
_entity_poly.type
_entity_poly.pdbx_seq_one_letter_code
_entity_poly.pdbx_strand_id
1 'polypeptide(L)'
;MATTEHPPSSRLRAWMLEGLSDMGKSGGHTGPHAEPEPPHQGQRWWRVMCLTGVDYFSTLGYQPGIAALAAGLLSPIATIVLVIVTLAGALPVYRRVAEESPHGEGSIAMLERLLSFWQGKLFVLTLLGFAATDFLITITLSAADASTHLVENPHLTDFLQGKQMIITLVLVALLGAVFLKGFLEAIGVAVALVGVYLALNVVVVIAGFYHVITAEHVITDWSSALTTQHGNIFVMVGVALIVFPKLALGLSGFETGVAVMPHVKGDPHDTEQQPTGRIRDTRKLLTTAALIMSCFLIATSFITTLLIPENEFKSGGSANGRALAYLAHQYLGSAFGTVYDISTICILWFAGASAMAGLLNLMPRYLPRYGMAPHWARAVRPMVIVFTLIAFLVTWIFDADVDAQGGAYATGVLVLISSAAVAVTIAARKAGQRKGAIGFGVISAVFLYTTVVNVIERPDGVKIGACFIAGIILVSLLSRLARAFELRVTSVTLDDMAERFVRDMASRKMRFIANEPDRRDKAEYRDKIEQIRADNDLPDPEDFVFVEVTVTDPSEFEAGLTVHGEVLHNRYRVLTLESASIPNALAALLLHVRDETGCVPHIYFEWTEGGPFANFLRFFLFGQGEVAPVTREVLREAEPDRARRPRVHTG
;
A
#
# COMPACT_ATOMS: atom_id res chain seq x y z
N MET A 1 -5.73 40.68 -22.97
CA MET A 1 -4.61 39.73 -23.12
C MET A 1 -3.46 40.20 -22.24
N ALA A 2 -3.35 39.63 -21.04
CA ALA A 2 -2.17 39.75 -20.19
C ALA A 2 -1.79 38.31 -19.83
N THR A 3 -0.76 37.80 -20.48
CA THR A 3 -0.21 36.48 -20.24
C THR A 3 0.51 36.52 -18.89
N THR A 4 -0.06 35.87 -17.88
CA THR A 4 0.67 35.54 -16.66
C THR A 4 1.74 34.52 -17.02
N GLU A 5 2.96 35.00 -17.26
CA GLU A 5 4.14 34.15 -17.38
C GLU A 5 4.39 33.48 -16.03
N HIS A 6 4.04 32.21 -15.92
CA HIS A 6 4.52 31.38 -14.83
C HIS A 6 6.05 31.24 -14.96
N PRO A 7 6.82 31.44 -13.88
CA PRO A 7 8.27 31.29 -13.94
C PRO A 7 8.63 29.87 -14.42
N PRO A 8 9.67 29.71 -15.28
CA PRO A 8 10.06 28.40 -15.78
C PRO A 8 10.37 27.48 -14.60
N SER A 9 9.76 26.29 -14.60
CA SER A 9 10.01 25.28 -13.57
C SER A 9 11.50 24.98 -13.51
N SER A 10 12.10 25.05 -12.32
CA SER A 10 13.51 24.70 -12.16
C SER A 10 13.74 23.27 -12.64
N ARG A 11 14.85 22.99 -13.33
CA ARG A 11 15.17 21.64 -13.84
C ARG A 11 15.06 20.56 -12.77
N LEU A 12 15.37 20.90 -11.51
CA LEU A 12 15.19 20.04 -10.34
C LEU A 12 13.71 19.78 -10.01
N ARG A 13 12.84 20.80 -10.06
CA ARG A 13 11.39 20.62 -9.86
C ARG A 13 10.77 19.80 -10.99
N ALA A 14 11.19 20.04 -12.23
CA ALA A 14 10.77 19.24 -13.37
C ALA A 14 11.18 17.77 -13.19
N TRP A 15 12.45 17.50 -12.87
CA TRP A 15 12.95 16.14 -12.59
C TRP A 15 12.25 15.50 -11.37
N MET A 16 12.04 16.21 -10.26
CA MET A 16 11.34 15.65 -9.10
C MET A 16 9.87 15.30 -9.38
N LEU A 17 9.22 16.00 -10.31
CA LEU A 17 7.82 15.79 -10.68
C LEU A 17 7.65 14.95 -11.97
N GLU A 18 8.76 14.62 -12.63
CA GLU A 18 8.83 13.72 -13.78
C GLU A 18 8.41 12.31 -13.32
N GLY A 19 7.29 11.82 -13.84
CA GLY A 19 6.60 10.60 -13.35
C GLY A 19 5.17 10.83 -12.88
N LEU A 20 4.70 12.08 -12.75
CA LEU A 20 3.25 12.41 -12.65
C LEU A 20 2.43 11.83 -13.83
N SER A 21 3.11 11.51 -14.93
CA SER A 21 2.54 11.01 -16.18
C SER A 21 2.36 9.49 -16.27
N ASP A 22 3.08 8.68 -15.48
CA ASP A 22 3.14 7.22 -15.75
C ASP A 22 2.14 6.36 -14.97
N MET A 23 1.66 6.83 -13.81
CA MET A 23 0.70 6.05 -13.01
C MET A 23 -0.73 6.59 -13.00
N GLY A 24 -0.94 7.85 -13.43
CA GLY A 24 -2.24 8.53 -13.38
C GLY A 24 -2.90 8.82 -14.73
N LYS A 25 -2.19 8.68 -15.86
CA LYS A 25 -2.73 9.03 -17.19
C LYS A 25 -3.53 7.91 -17.87
N SER A 26 -3.55 6.70 -17.32
CA SER A 26 -4.31 5.58 -17.90
C SER A 26 -5.83 5.63 -17.68
N GLY A 27 -6.37 6.73 -17.13
CA GLY A 27 -7.80 6.85 -16.77
C GLY A 27 -8.47 8.22 -16.99
N GLY A 28 -7.88 9.15 -17.72
CA GLY A 28 -8.49 10.46 -17.99
C GLY A 28 -8.33 10.86 -19.44
N HIS A 29 -9.44 11.18 -20.11
CA HIS A 29 -9.48 11.62 -21.50
C HIS A 29 -8.45 12.72 -21.76
N THR A 30 -7.51 12.42 -22.64
CA THR A 30 -6.57 13.36 -23.24
C THR A 30 -7.36 14.43 -23.99
N GLY A 31 -6.99 15.70 -23.81
CA GLY A 31 -7.51 16.78 -24.65
C GLY A 31 -7.26 16.50 -26.14
N PRO A 32 -8.04 17.10 -27.05
CA PRO A 32 -8.18 16.67 -28.45
C PRO A 32 -6.91 16.68 -29.33
N HIS A 33 -5.74 17.05 -28.80
CA HIS A 33 -4.51 17.26 -29.58
C HIS A 33 -3.21 16.70 -28.96
N ALA A 34 -3.26 15.83 -27.95
CA ALA A 34 -2.04 15.17 -27.44
C ALA A 34 -1.88 13.77 -28.06
N GLU A 35 -0.78 13.55 -28.78
CA GLU A 35 -0.40 12.20 -29.25
C GLU A 35 -0.22 11.26 -28.05
N PRO A 36 -0.80 10.05 -28.06
CA PRO A 36 -0.62 9.08 -26.99
C PRO A 36 0.83 8.58 -27.00
N GLU A 37 1.61 8.95 -25.99
CA GLU A 37 2.88 8.27 -25.70
C GLU A 37 2.62 6.77 -25.44
N PRO A 38 3.48 5.87 -25.95
CA PRO A 38 3.25 4.44 -25.83
C PRO A 38 3.24 4.04 -24.34
N PRO A 39 2.25 3.27 -23.88
CA PRO A 39 2.19 2.80 -22.50
C PRO A 39 3.48 2.03 -22.17
N HIS A 40 4.10 2.37 -21.04
CA HIS A 40 5.29 1.69 -20.56
C HIS A 40 5.09 0.17 -20.62
N GLN A 41 5.85 -0.51 -21.49
CA GLN A 41 5.76 -1.96 -21.63
C GLN A 41 6.20 -2.60 -20.32
N GLY A 42 5.30 -3.30 -19.64
CA GLY A 42 5.62 -4.10 -18.45
C GLY A 42 6.81 -5.03 -18.69
N GLN A 43 7.44 -5.47 -17.60
CA GLN A 43 8.61 -6.35 -17.63
C GLN A 43 8.20 -7.81 -17.67
N ARG A 44 9.09 -8.67 -18.19
CA ARG A 44 8.89 -10.12 -18.16
C ARG A 44 8.72 -10.59 -16.71
N TRP A 45 7.75 -11.47 -16.46
CA TRP A 45 7.39 -11.92 -15.11
C TRP A 45 8.57 -12.46 -14.30
N TRP A 46 9.53 -13.15 -14.91
CA TRP A 46 10.71 -13.68 -14.21
C TRP A 46 11.67 -12.58 -13.73
N ARG A 47 11.70 -11.41 -14.39
CA ARG A 47 12.48 -10.25 -13.94
C ARG A 47 11.84 -9.63 -12.70
N VAL A 48 10.51 -9.50 -12.73
CA VAL A 48 9.72 -9.02 -11.59
C VAL A 48 9.81 -10.02 -10.44
N MET A 49 9.84 -11.33 -10.73
CA MET A 49 10.09 -12.40 -9.75
C MET A 49 11.42 -12.21 -9.03
N CYS A 50 12.48 -11.77 -9.71
CA CYS A 50 13.75 -11.48 -9.04
C CYS A 50 13.62 -10.28 -8.12
N LEU A 51 12.89 -9.22 -8.49
CA LEU A 51 12.66 -8.07 -7.61
C LEU A 51 11.87 -8.44 -6.34
N THR A 52 10.88 -9.31 -6.44
CA THR A 52 10.16 -9.83 -5.26
C THR A 52 10.97 -10.90 -4.54
N GLY A 53 11.79 -11.62 -5.29
CA GLY A 53 12.62 -12.71 -4.84
C GLY A 53 13.85 -12.26 -4.06
N VAL A 54 14.32 -11.01 -4.19
CA VAL A 54 15.38 -10.51 -3.31
C VAL A 54 14.95 -10.57 -1.85
N ASP A 55 13.69 -10.26 -1.57
CA ASP A 55 13.11 -10.38 -0.23
C ASP A 55 12.86 -11.84 0.12
N TYR A 56 12.07 -12.56 -0.70
CA TYR A 56 11.69 -13.93 -0.40
C TYR A 56 12.88 -14.91 -0.31
N PHE A 57 13.84 -14.85 -1.24
CA PHE A 57 15.00 -15.76 -1.25
C PHE A 57 16.08 -15.33 -0.26
N SER A 58 16.20 -14.05 0.11
CA SER A 58 17.17 -13.63 1.13
C SER A 58 16.91 -14.28 2.48
N THR A 59 15.68 -14.69 2.76
CA THR A 59 15.34 -15.42 3.99
C THR A 59 16.14 -16.72 4.17
N LEU A 60 16.74 -17.29 3.10
CA LEU A 60 17.69 -18.40 3.22
C LEU A 60 18.93 -18.06 4.07
N GLY A 61 19.30 -16.79 4.17
CA GLY A 61 20.44 -16.33 4.97
C GLY A 61 20.28 -16.68 6.45
N TYR A 62 19.06 -16.55 6.99
CA TYR A 62 18.79 -16.69 8.42
C TYR A 62 17.77 -17.79 8.77
N GLN A 63 16.81 -18.11 7.88
CA GLN A 63 15.68 -19.01 8.18
C GLN A 63 16.11 -20.43 8.62
N PRO A 64 17.13 -21.09 8.01
CA PRO A 64 17.60 -22.38 8.48
C PRO A 64 18.14 -22.32 9.92
N GLY A 65 18.78 -21.21 10.29
CA GLY A 65 19.27 -20.96 11.66
C GLY A 65 18.12 -20.75 12.65
N ILE A 66 17.12 -19.94 12.28
CA ILE A 66 15.90 -19.74 13.10
C ILE A 66 15.17 -21.07 13.30
N ALA A 67 15.06 -21.89 12.25
CA ALA A 67 14.41 -23.19 12.32
C ALA A 67 15.14 -24.15 13.26
N ALA A 68 16.46 -24.22 13.17
CA ALA A 68 17.30 -25.02 14.07
C ALA A 68 17.19 -24.53 15.53
N LEU A 69 17.21 -23.22 15.77
CA LEU A 69 17.04 -22.65 17.12
C LEU A 69 15.66 -22.92 17.72
N ALA A 70 14.61 -22.84 16.91
CA ALA A 70 13.25 -22.95 17.39
C ALA A 70 12.78 -24.40 17.56
N ALA A 71 13.25 -25.31 16.69
CA ALA A 71 12.77 -26.69 16.62
C ALA A 71 13.86 -27.75 16.89
N GLY A 72 15.14 -27.36 16.98
CA GLY A 72 16.25 -28.29 17.18
C GLY A 72 16.26 -29.40 16.12
N LEU A 73 16.35 -30.65 16.56
CA LEU A 73 16.31 -31.84 15.69
C LEU A 73 15.04 -31.94 14.84
N LEU A 74 13.94 -31.30 15.26
CA LEU A 74 12.66 -31.27 14.55
C LEU A 74 12.64 -30.26 13.39
N SER A 75 13.67 -29.42 13.25
CA SER A 75 13.76 -28.35 12.24
C SER A 75 13.40 -28.78 10.81
N PRO A 76 13.88 -29.92 10.27
CA PRO A 76 13.49 -30.36 8.92
C PRO A 76 12.00 -30.67 8.80
N ILE A 77 11.40 -31.29 9.82
CA ILE A 77 9.96 -31.59 9.84
C ILE A 77 9.14 -30.31 9.96
N ALA A 78 9.54 -29.39 10.84
CA ALA A 78 8.88 -28.09 10.98
C ALA A 78 8.97 -27.27 9.69
N THR A 79 10.07 -27.37 8.97
CA THR A 79 10.26 -26.72 7.66
C THR A 79 9.38 -27.36 6.58
N ILE A 80 9.18 -28.67 6.60
CA ILE A 80 8.22 -29.33 5.69
C ILE A 80 6.79 -28.83 5.97
N VAL A 81 6.40 -28.68 7.24
CA VAL A 81 5.10 -28.10 7.61
C VAL A 81 4.98 -26.66 7.08
N LEU A 82 6.03 -25.85 7.23
CA LEU A 82 6.08 -24.50 6.64
C LEU A 82 5.85 -24.54 5.13
N VAL A 83 6.59 -25.38 4.40
CA VAL A 83 6.45 -25.52 2.94
C VAL A 83 5.04 -25.97 2.55
N ILE A 84 4.42 -26.88 3.30
CA ILE A 84 3.03 -27.29 3.05
C ILE A 84 2.09 -26.10 3.22
N VAL A 85 2.23 -25.31 4.30
CA VAL A 85 1.42 -24.10 4.53
C VAL A 85 1.67 -23.06 3.44
N THR A 86 2.90 -22.92 2.94
CA THR A 86 3.23 -22.05 1.80
C THR A 86 2.51 -22.49 0.53
N LEU A 87 2.67 -23.76 0.14
CA LEU A 87 2.19 -24.26 -1.15
C LEU A 87 0.69 -24.54 -1.19
N ALA A 88 0.10 -24.97 -0.07
CA ALA A 88 -1.32 -25.30 0.04
C ALA A 88 -2.16 -24.19 0.72
N GLY A 89 -1.52 -23.23 1.40
CA GLY A 89 -2.17 -22.11 2.08
C GLY A 89 -1.93 -20.78 1.39
N ALA A 90 -0.73 -20.22 1.54
CA ALA A 90 -0.39 -18.89 1.02
C ALA A 90 -0.51 -18.81 -0.52
N LEU A 91 0.14 -19.71 -1.25
CA LEU A 91 0.17 -19.67 -2.72
C LEU A 91 -1.24 -19.68 -3.35
N PRO A 92 -2.18 -20.57 -2.97
CA PRO A 92 -3.55 -20.53 -3.48
C PRO A 92 -4.28 -19.23 -3.16
N VAL A 93 -4.10 -18.68 -1.95
CA VAL A 93 -4.67 -17.39 -1.55
C VAL A 93 -4.15 -16.28 -2.47
N TYR A 94 -2.84 -16.11 -2.61
CA TYR A 94 -2.28 -15.02 -3.42
C TYR A 94 -2.51 -15.21 -4.93
N ARG A 95 -2.65 -16.45 -5.43
CA ARG A 95 -3.10 -16.69 -6.81
C ARG A 95 -4.53 -16.21 -7.07
N ARG A 96 -5.38 -16.20 -6.04
CA ARG A 96 -6.74 -15.66 -6.08
C ARG A 96 -6.74 -14.14 -5.86
N VAL A 97 -5.90 -13.62 -4.96
CA VAL A 97 -5.71 -12.17 -4.81
C VAL A 97 -5.24 -11.53 -6.11
N ALA A 98 -4.29 -12.15 -6.83
CA ALA A 98 -3.83 -11.66 -8.13
C ALA A 98 -4.94 -11.57 -9.19
N GLU A 99 -6.02 -12.35 -9.06
CA GLU A 99 -7.18 -12.30 -9.95
C GLU A 99 -8.21 -11.26 -9.52
N GLU A 100 -8.43 -11.12 -8.21
CA GLU A 100 -9.41 -10.19 -7.64
C GLU A 100 -8.89 -8.75 -7.52
N SER A 101 -7.57 -8.56 -7.41
CA SER A 101 -6.88 -7.27 -7.34
C SER A 101 -5.71 -7.20 -8.34
N PRO A 102 -5.99 -7.16 -9.66
CA PRO A 102 -4.95 -7.21 -10.69
C PRO A 102 -4.11 -5.92 -10.79
N HIS A 103 -4.54 -4.86 -10.11
CA HIS A 103 -3.82 -3.59 -10.06
C HIS A 103 -2.83 -3.52 -8.88
N GLY A 104 -2.62 -4.59 -8.11
CA GLY A 104 -1.59 -4.66 -7.08
C GLY A 104 -1.93 -3.97 -5.76
N GLU A 105 -3.22 -3.80 -5.46
CA GLU A 105 -3.70 -3.25 -4.17
C GLU A 105 -3.88 -4.35 -3.11
N GLY A 106 -3.85 -5.61 -3.53
CA GLY A 106 -3.89 -6.76 -2.64
C GLY A 106 -5.25 -6.93 -1.94
N SER A 107 -5.19 -7.41 -0.70
CA SER A 107 -6.37 -7.67 0.13
C SER A 107 -7.12 -6.39 0.54
N ILE A 108 -6.44 -5.24 0.53
CA ILE A 108 -7.01 -3.95 0.93
C ILE A 108 -8.17 -3.58 -0.01
N ALA A 109 -7.96 -3.60 -1.32
CA ALA A 109 -9.00 -3.32 -2.30
C ALA A 109 -10.14 -4.36 -2.27
N MET A 110 -9.82 -5.62 -2.00
CA MET A 110 -10.83 -6.67 -1.91
C MET A 110 -11.78 -6.44 -0.73
N LEU A 111 -11.24 -6.04 0.44
CA LEU A 111 -12.01 -5.82 1.66
C LEU A 111 -12.71 -4.45 1.67
N GLU A 112 -12.12 -3.44 1.04
CA GLU A 112 -12.72 -2.10 0.85
C GLU A 112 -14.09 -2.21 0.18
N ARG A 113 -14.24 -3.06 -0.84
CA ARG A 113 -15.51 -3.29 -1.56
C ARG A 113 -16.59 -4.00 -0.72
N LEU A 114 -16.26 -4.52 0.46
CA LEU A 114 -17.16 -5.32 1.29
C LEU A 114 -17.75 -4.56 2.48
N LEU A 115 -17.12 -3.47 2.90
CA LEU A 115 -17.50 -2.71 4.09
C LEU A 115 -18.14 -1.39 3.67
N SER A 116 -19.25 -1.02 4.31
CA SER A 116 -19.91 0.24 4.03
C SER A 116 -19.31 1.39 4.85
N PHE A 117 -19.23 2.57 4.23
CA PHE A 117 -19.03 3.85 4.90
C PHE A 117 -17.76 3.91 5.77
N TRP A 118 -17.83 4.47 6.98
CA TRP A 118 -16.68 4.73 7.85
C TRP A 118 -15.98 3.49 8.40
N GLN A 119 -16.69 2.37 8.55
CA GLN A 119 -16.09 1.12 9.02
C GLN A 119 -15.07 0.59 8.01
N GLY A 120 -15.38 0.70 6.71
CA GLY A 120 -14.45 0.39 5.64
C GLY A 120 -13.19 1.26 5.68
N LYS A 121 -13.35 2.57 5.90
CA LYS A 121 -12.21 3.51 5.92
C LYS A 121 -11.25 3.25 7.08
N LEU A 122 -11.77 3.13 8.31
CA LEU A 122 -10.93 2.87 9.48
C LEU A 122 -10.20 1.53 9.33
N PHE A 123 -10.91 0.53 8.79
CA PHE A 123 -10.34 -0.79 8.51
C PHE A 123 -9.24 -0.72 7.44
N VAL A 124 -9.46 -0.02 6.32
CA VAL A 124 -8.45 0.18 5.27
C VAL A 124 -7.24 0.93 5.82
N LEU A 125 -7.43 2.02 6.58
CA LEU A 125 -6.32 2.75 7.22
C LEU A 125 -5.52 1.87 8.19
N THR A 126 -6.21 0.98 8.91
CA THR A 126 -5.57 0.01 9.81
C THR A 126 -4.71 -0.98 9.03
N LEU A 127 -5.25 -1.59 7.97
CA LEU A 127 -4.48 -2.47 7.09
C LEU A 127 -3.33 -1.74 6.39
N LEU A 128 -3.54 -0.49 6.00
CA LEU A 128 -2.52 0.36 5.39
C LEU A 128 -1.39 0.66 6.38
N GLY A 129 -1.71 0.87 7.65
CA GLY A 129 -0.73 1.01 8.72
C GLY A 129 0.07 -0.27 8.96
N PHE A 130 -0.56 -1.44 8.92
CA PHE A 130 0.18 -2.71 8.96
C PHE A 130 1.01 -2.94 7.70
N ALA A 131 0.53 -2.56 6.51
CA ALA A 131 1.31 -2.62 5.27
C ALA A 131 2.52 -1.68 5.30
N ALA A 132 2.34 -0.46 5.82
CA ALA A 132 3.43 0.49 6.01
C ALA A 132 4.43 -0.02 7.05
N THR A 133 3.96 -0.62 8.14
CA THR A 133 4.81 -1.26 9.16
C THR A 133 5.62 -2.38 8.53
N ASP A 134 4.97 -3.31 7.83
CA ASP A 134 5.61 -4.44 7.16
C ASP A 134 6.72 -3.95 6.22
N PHE A 135 6.38 -3.13 5.23
CA PHE A 135 7.35 -2.72 4.22
C PHE A 135 8.44 -1.77 4.73
N LEU A 136 8.13 -0.83 5.63
CA LEU A 136 9.19 0.03 6.19
C LEU A 136 10.12 -0.75 7.10
N ILE A 137 9.59 -1.67 7.91
CA ILE A 137 10.43 -2.53 8.74
C ILE A 137 11.24 -3.48 7.87
N THR A 138 10.71 -4.01 6.76
CA THR A 138 11.52 -4.81 5.82
C THR A 138 12.70 -4.01 5.29
N ILE A 139 12.54 -2.73 4.95
CA ILE A 139 13.66 -1.88 4.49
C ILE A 139 14.73 -1.75 5.59
N THR A 140 14.33 -1.43 6.82
CA THR A 140 15.27 -1.14 7.91
C THR A 140 15.88 -2.39 8.51
N LEU A 141 15.10 -3.46 8.68
CA LEU A 141 15.56 -4.76 9.16
C LEU A 141 16.52 -5.41 8.17
N SER A 142 16.22 -5.37 6.87
CA SER A 142 17.10 -5.93 5.84
C SER A 142 18.45 -5.20 5.74
N ALA A 143 18.44 -3.87 5.89
CA ALA A 143 19.66 -3.09 5.92
C ALA A 143 20.46 -3.31 7.22
N ALA A 144 19.77 -3.47 8.35
CA ALA A 144 20.39 -3.80 9.63
C ALA A 144 21.06 -5.17 9.59
N ASP A 145 20.35 -6.18 9.07
CA ASP A 145 20.86 -7.55 8.96
C ASP A 145 22.07 -7.64 8.03
N ALA A 146 22.00 -6.99 6.87
CA ALA A 146 23.15 -6.84 5.97
C ALA A 146 24.36 -6.16 6.65
N SER A 147 24.11 -5.20 7.55
CA SER A 147 25.16 -4.54 8.32
C SER A 147 25.77 -5.48 9.35
N THR A 148 24.95 -6.28 10.05
CA THR A 148 25.42 -7.31 11.00
C THR A 148 26.32 -8.31 10.30
N HIS A 149 25.87 -8.87 9.18
CA HIS A 149 26.68 -9.78 8.36
C HIS A 149 28.01 -9.16 7.89
N LEU A 150 28.03 -7.85 7.62
CA LEU A 150 29.24 -7.14 7.23
C LEU A 150 30.21 -6.93 8.42
N VAL A 151 29.68 -6.60 9.59
CA VAL A 151 30.48 -6.37 10.81
C VAL A 151 31.02 -7.68 11.38
N GLU A 152 30.27 -8.77 11.29
CA GLU A 152 30.68 -10.12 11.73
C GLU A 152 31.54 -10.85 10.70
N ASN A 153 31.90 -10.21 9.58
CA ASN A 153 32.80 -10.81 8.61
C ASN A 153 34.22 -10.88 9.19
N PRO A 154 34.83 -12.08 9.32
CA PRO A 154 36.15 -12.25 9.96
C PRO A 154 37.27 -11.39 9.38
N HIS A 155 37.14 -10.94 8.13
CA HIS A 155 38.13 -10.11 7.46
C HIS A 155 37.95 -8.59 7.69
N LEU A 156 36.78 -8.15 8.16
CA LEU A 156 36.40 -6.74 8.28
C LEU A 156 36.02 -6.32 9.72
N THR A 157 35.82 -7.28 10.62
CA THR A 157 35.37 -7.05 12.01
C THR A 157 36.19 -5.99 12.74
N ASP A 158 37.53 -6.07 12.69
CA ASP A 158 38.42 -5.15 13.42
C ASP A 158 38.26 -3.67 12.98
N PHE A 159 37.81 -3.40 11.76
CA PHE A 159 37.65 -2.04 11.22
C PHE A 159 36.22 -1.49 11.34
N LEU A 160 35.22 -2.38 11.38
CA LEU A 160 33.80 -2.05 11.30
C LEU A 160 33.05 -2.20 12.63
N GLN A 161 33.67 -2.79 13.66
CA GLN A 161 33.10 -2.87 15.00
C GLN A 161 32.62 -1.49 15.51
N GLY A 162 31.41 -1.44 16.05
CA GLY A 162 30.78 -0.22 16.58
C GLY A 162 30.23 0.76 15.52
N LYS A 163 30.33 0.44 14.22
CA LYS A 163 29.83 1.30 13.12
C LYS A 163 28.51 0.84 12.49
N GLN A 164 27.83 -0.14 13.09
CA GLN A 164 26.59 -0.75 12.56
C GLN A 164 25.55 0.29 12.14
N MET A 165 25.19 1.23 13.04
CA MET A 165 24.24 2.31 12.75
C MET A 165 24.59 3.10 11.47
N ILE A 166 25.86 3.52 11.32
CA ILE A 166 26.29 4.32 10.17
C ILE A 166 26.23 3.47 8.89
N ILE A 167 26.68 2.22 8.95
CA ILE A 167 26.63 1.29 7.82
C ILE A 167 25.18 1.08 7.38
N THR A 168 24.27 0.83 8.32
CA THR A 168 22.84 0.64 8.02
C THR A 168 22.24 1.88 7.38
N LEU A 169 22.50 3.07 7.90
CA LEU A 169 22.02 4.33 7.29
C LEU A 169 22.57 4.53 5.87
N VAL A 170 23.85 4.19 5.63
CA VAL A 170 24.44 4.24 4.29
C VAL A 170 23.76 3.25 3.35
N LEU A 171 23.49 2.02 3.80
CA LEU A 171 22.79 1.00 3.02
C LEU A 171 21.36 1.46 2.66
N VAL A 172 20.61 2.02 3.62
CA VAL A 172 19.28 2.61 3.37
C VAL A 172 19.37 3.78 2.38
N ALA A 173 20.40 4.64 2.49
CA ALA A 173 20.63 5.75 1.56
C ALA A 173 20.90 5.25 0.13
N LEU A 174 21.74 4.22 -0.01
CA LEU A 174 22.06 3.61 -1.31
C LEU A 174 20.81 2.99 -1.94
N LEU A 175 19.96 2.32 -1.15
CA LEU A 175 18.69 1.79 -1.63
C LEU A 175 17.78 2.91 -2.15
N GLY A 176 17.62 3.99 -1.37
CA GLY A 176 16.88 5.18 -1.79
C GLY A 176 17.44 5.79 -3.08
N ALA A 177 18.76 5.87 -3.22
CA ALA A 177 19.42 6.37 -4.43
C ALA A 177 19.13 5.53 -5.68
N VAL A 178 19.07 4.20 -5.55
CA VAL A 178 18.70 3.30 -6.66
C VAL A 178 17.28 3.61 -7.16
N PHE A 179 16.32 3.81 -6.26
CA PHE A 179 14.94 4.12 -6.63
C PHE A 179 14.76 5.56 -7.13
N LEU A 180 15.60 6.52 -6.71
CA LEU A 180 15.64 7.86 -7.29
C LEU A 180 16.11 7.84 -8.75
N LYS A 181 17.03 6.94 -9.09
CA LYS A 181 17.55 6.78 -10.45
C LYS A 181 16.54 6.12 -11.39
N GLY A 182 15.88 5.05 -10.95
CA GLY A 182 14.69 4.52 -11.63
C GLY A 182 14.38 3.05 -11.36
N PHE A 183 13.09 2.69 -11.45
CA PHE A 183 12.58 1.36 -11.14
C PHE A 183 13.15 0.24 -12.02
N LEU A 184 13.35 0.51 -13.31
CA LEU A 184 13.89 -0.50 -14.26
C LEU A 184 15.33 -0.91 -13.92
N GLU A 185 16.10 0.01 -13.34
CA GLU A 185 17.47 -0.29 -12.92
C GLU A 185 17.47 -1.21 -11.70
N ALA A 186 16.55 -0.97 -10.74
CA ALA A 186 16.38 -1.82 -9.57
C ALA A 186 16.08 -3.28 -9.95
N ILE A 187 15.23 -3.50 -10.97
CA ILE A 187 14.95 -4.84 -11.50
C ILE A 187 16.22 -5.49 -12.07
N GLY A 188 17.05 -4.73 -12.80
CA GLY A 188 18.31 -5.22 -13.36
C GLY A 188 19.25 -5.72 -12.27
N VAL A 189 19.41 -4.94 -11.20
CA VAL A 189 20.21 -5.32 -10.02
C VAL A 189 19.63 -6.56 -9.35
N ALA A 190 18.31 -6.62 -9.12
CA ALA A 190 17.66 -7.77 -8.51
C ALA A 190 17.89 -9.08 -9.26
N VAL A 191 17.83 -9.07 -10.59
CA VAL A 191 18.09 -10.26 -11.43
C VAL A 191 19.50 -10.79 -11.22
N ALA A 192 20.50 -9.91 -11.19
CA ALA A 192 21.89 -10.29 -10.97
C ALA A 192 22.10 -10.85 -9.56
N LEU A 193 21.59 -10.17 -8.53
CA LEU A 193 21.73 -10.59 -7.13
C LEU A 193 21.07 -11.94 -6.86
N VAL A 194 19.81 -12.11 -7.28
CA VAL A 194 19.09 -13.39 -7.10
C VAL A 194 19.78 -14.52 -7.86
N GLY A 195 20.19 -14.28 -9.11
CA GLY A 195 20.88 -15.28 -9.91
C GLY A 195 22.17 -15.79 -9.26
N VAL A 196 23.03 -14.86 -8.79
CA VAL A 196 24.29 -15.19 -8.11
C VAL A 196 24.02 -15.88 -6.77
N TYR A 197 23.12 -15.34 -5.95
CA TYR A 197 22.83 -15.90 -4.63
C TYR A 197 22.26 -17.32 -4.70
N LEU A 198 21.27 -17.57 -5.57
CA LEU A 198 20.71 -18.91 -5.72
C LEU A 198 21.75 -19.90 -6.29
N ALA A 199 22.59 -19.49 -7.24
CA ALA A 199 23.65 -20.33 -7.78
C ALA A 199 24.67 -20.74 -6.70
N LEU A 200 25.10 -19.79 -5.87
CA LEU A 200 26.00 -20.07 -4.75
C LEU A 200 25.35 -21.00 -3.71
N ASN A 201 24.06 -20.82 -3.41
CA ASN A 201 23.32 -21.72 -2.54
C ASN A 201 23.21 -23.14 -3.11
N VAL A 202 23.05 -23.32 -4.42
CA VAL A 202 23.09 -24.66 -5.04
C VAL A 202 24.43 -25.34 -4.75
N VAL A 203 25.55 -24.63 -4.87
CA VAL A 203 26.89 -25.18 -4.60
C VAL A 203 27.03 -25.59 -3.13
N VAL A 204 26.60 -24.73 -2.19
CA VAL A 204 26.60 -25.04 -0.74
C VAL A 204 25.74 -26.25 -0.43
N VAL A 205 24.53 -26.33 -1.01
CA VAL A 205 23.61 -27.45 -0.82
C VAL A 205 24.20 -28.76 -1.34
N ILE A 206 24.80 -28.75 -2.54
CA ILE A 206 25.46 -29.94 -3.11
C ILE A 206 26.62 -30.39 -2.21
N ALA A 207 27.46 -29.46 -1.74
CA ALA A 207 28.57 -29.77 -0.84
C ALA A 207 28.09 -30.32 0.52
N GLY A 208 27.00 -29.76 1.06
CA GLY A 208 26.37 -30.25 2.29
C GLY A 208 25.84 -31.67 2.13
N PHE A 209 25.09 -31.96 1.06
CA PHE A 209 24.62 -33.32 0.78
C PHE A 209 25.76 -34.31 0.58
N TYR A 210 26.84 -33.91 -0.09
CA TYR A 210 28.02 -34.75 -0.22
C TYR A 210 28.55 -35.16 1.16
N HIS A 211 28.70 -34.22 2.09
CA HIS A 211 29.16 -34.51 3.45
C HIS A 211 28.18 -35.38 4.24
N VAL A 212 26.87 -35.14 4.13
CA VAL A 212 25.84 -35.97 4.76
C VAL A 212 25.90 -37.42 4.26
N ILE A 213 26.10 -37.63 2.95
CA ILE A 213 26.16 -38.97 2.36
C ILE A 213 27.47 -39.69 2.75
N THR A 214 28.60 -38.96 2.82
CA THR A 214 29.90 -39.56 3.18
C THR A 214 30.05 -39.84 4.68
N ALA A 215 29.29 -39.16 5.53
CA ALA A 215 29.30 -39.35 6.97
C ALA A 215 28.10 -40.23 7.40
N GLU A 216 28.17 -41.54 7.17
CA GLU A 216 27.04 -42.47 7.33
C GLU A 216 26.33 -42.40 8.70
N HIS A 217 27.02 -41.97 9.77
CA HIS A 217 26.45 -41.87 11.12
C HIS A 217 25.47 -40.70 11.32
N VAL A 218 25.59 -39.58 10.58
CA VAL A 218 24.81 -38.36 10.90
C VAL A 218 23.30 -38.56 10.69
N ILE A 219 22.92 -39.39 9.71
CA ILE A 219 21.51 -39.70 9.43
C ILE A 219 20.96 -40.65 10.50
N THR A 220 21.72 -41.70 10.85
CA THR A 220 21.30 -42.67 11.86
C THR A 220 21.17 -42.01 13.22
N ASP A 221 22.12 -41.15 13.59
CA ASP A 221 22.15 -40.46 14.88
C ASP A 221 21.00 -39.47 14.98
N TRP A 222 20.76 -38.67 13.93
CA TRP A 222 19.62 -37.77 13.87
C TRP A 222 18.29 -38.53 13.97
N SER A 223 18.10 -39.59 13.19
CA SER A 223 16.84 -40.36 13.18
C SER A 223 16.58 -41.04 14.54
N SER A 224 17.62 -41.55 15.19
CA SER A 224 17.55 -42.16 16.52
C SER A 224 17.23 -41.12 17.60
N ALA A 225 17.94 -39.98 17.59
CA ALA A 225 17.70 -38.90 18.55
C ALA A 225 16.29 -38.30 18.39
N LEU A 226 15.85 -38.10 17.15
CA LEU A 226 14.52 -37.56 16.84
C LEU A 226 13.40 -38.47 17.35
N THR A 227 13.50 -39.79 17.08
CA THR A 227 12.51 -40.78 17.53
C THR A 227 12.53 -40.98 19.04
N THR A 228 13.71 -40.92 19.67
CA THR A 228 13.84 -41.03 21.14
C THR A 228 13.23 -39.82 21.85
N GLN A 229 13.43 -38.61 21.33
CA GLN A 229 12.96 -37.38 21.99
C GLN A 229 11.45 -37.12 21.82
N HIS A 230 10.87 -37.47 20.66
CA HIS A 230 9.47 -37.10 20.36
C HIS A 230 8.52 -38.31 20.31
N GLY A 231 9.04 -39.55 20.30
CA GLY A 231 8.27 -40.79 20.38
C GLY A 231 7.51 -41.17 19.12
N ASN A 232 6.64 -40.30 18.59
CA ASN A 232 5.85 -40.58 17.39
C ASN A 232 5.68 -39.36 16.46
N ILE A 233 5.26 -39.64 15.21
CA ILE A 233 5.11 -38.65 14.16
C ILE A 233 4.01 -37.61 14.44
N PHE A 234 2.96 -37.99 15.19
CA PHE A 234 1.86 -37.08 15.52
C PHE A 234 2.28 -36.01 16.52
N VAL A 235 3.10 -36.38 17.51
CA VAL A 235 3.72 -35.45 18.45
C VAL A 235 4.69 -34.53 17.72
N MET A 236 5.49 -35.06 16.80
CA MET A 236 6.38 -34.26 15.95
C MET A 236 5.62 -33.20 15.14
N VAL A 237 4.52 -33.59 14.49
CA VAL A 237 3.65 -32.65 13.76
C VAL A 237 2.99 -31.64 14.71
N GLY A 238 2.51 -32.09 15.88
CA GLY A 238 1.93 -31.22 16.89
C GLY A 238 2.90 -30.15 17.39
N VAL A 239 4.14 -30.53 17.72
CA VAL A 239 5.19 -29.59 18.13
C VAL A 239 5.59 -28.67 16.99
N ALA A 240 5.73 -29.19 15.77
CA ALA A 240 6.02 -28.38 14.59
C ALA A 240 4.95 -27.30 14.34
N LEU A 241 3.66 -27.60 14.55
CA LEU A 241 2.57 -26.63 14.45
C LEU A 241 2.61 -25.58 15.58
N ILE A 242 3.10 -25.93 16.76
CA ILE A 242 3.29 -24.98 17.87
C ILE A 242 4.46 -24.03 17.59
N VAL A 243 5.53 -24.54 16.98
CA VAL A 243 6.73 -23.74 16.64
C VAL A 243 6.54 -22.93 15.36
N PHE A 244 5.59 -23.32 14.51
CA PHE A 244 5.30 -22.69 13.22
C PHE A 244 5.25 -21.15 13.23
N PRO A 245 4.63 -20.46 14.21
CA PRO A 245 4.63 -18.99 14.25
C PRO A 245 6.02 -18.36 14.19
N LYS A 246 7.03 -19.00 14.81
CA LYS A 246 8.44 -18.56 14.74
C LYS A 246 9.04 -18.70 13.35
N LEU A 247 8.52 -19.64 12.56
CA LEU A 247 8.96 -19.93 11.20
C LEU A 247 8.17 -19.17 10.14
N ALA A 248 7.03 -18.58 10.51
CA ALA A 248 6.15 -17.85 9.60
C ALA A 248 6.81 -16.62 8.97
N LEU A 249 7.93 -16.14 9.53
CA LEU A 249 8.83 -15.15 8.92
C LEU A 249 9.28 -15.55 7.50
N GLY A 250 9.42 -16.85 7.23
CA GLY A 250 9.78 -17.38 5.91
C GLY A 250 8.65 -17.34 4.87
N LEU A 251 7.47 -16.81 5.21
CA LEU A 251 6.36 -16.62 4.27
C LEU A 251 6.30 -15.20 3.67
N SER A 252 7.16 -14.29 4.14
CA SER A 252 7.18 -12.91 3.66
C SER A 252 7.53 -12.82 2.17
N GLY A 253 6.82 -11.98 1.42
CA GLY A 253 7.13 -11.68 0.02
C GLY A 253 6.03 -12.06 -0.99
N PHE A 254 4.97 -12.74 -0.55
CA PHE A 254 3.80 -12.96 -1.41
C PHE A 254 2.98 -11.67 -1.61
N GLU A 255 2.90 -10.85 -0.57
CA GLU A 255 2.29 -9.53 -0.55
C GLU A 255 2.99 -8.59 -1.52
N THR A 256 4.32 -8.49 -1.43
CA THR A 256 5.14 -7.70 -2.34
C THR A 256 5.01 -8.25 -3.77
N GLY A 257 4.95 -9.58 -3.93
CA GLY A 257 4.68 -10.30 -5.18
C GLY A 257 3.43 -9.81 -5.91
N VAL A 258 2.31 -9.65 -5.19
CA VAL A 258 1.07 -9.11 -5.76
C VAL A 258 1.13 -7.58 -5.88
N ALA A 259 1.77 -6.89 -4.93
CA ALA A 259 1.89 -5.42 -4.98
C ALA A 259 2.64 -4.94 -6.23
N VAL A 260 3.63 -5.68 -6.71
CA VAL A 260 4.38 -5.31 -7.93
C VAL A 260 3.75 -5.83 -9.22
N MET A 261 2.61 -6.52 -9.16
CA MET A 261 1.89 -7.06 -10.31
C MET A 261 1.68 -6.09 -11.48
N PRO A 262 1.40 -4.78 -11.28
CA PRO A 262 1.26 -3.81 -12.38
C PRO A 262 2.50 -3.73 -13.30
N HIS A 263 3.66 -4.12 -12.80
CA HIS A 263 4.91 -4.12 -13.56
C HIS A 263 5.09 -5.37 -14.42
N VAL A 264 4.25 -6.39 -14.27
CA VAL A 264 4.27 -7.61 -15.09
C VAL A 264 3.65 -7.30 -16.45
N LYS A 265 4.35 -7.69 -17.52
CA LYS A 265 3.87 -7.53 -18.90
C LYS A 265 2.62 -8.38 -19.13
N GLY A 266 1.55 -7.75 -19.61
CA GLY A 266 0.36 -8.42 -20.12
C GLY A 266 0.50 -8.91 -21.55
N ASP A 267 -0.49 -9.66 -22.02
CA ASP A 267 -0.59 -10.05 -23.44
C ASP A 267 -0.94 -8.81 -24.30
N PRO A 268 -0.63 -8.78 -25.61
CA PRO A 268 -0.88 -7.60 -26.46
C PRO A 268 -2.35 -7.15 -26.55
N HIS A 269 -3.29 -8.04 -26.20
CA HIS A 269 -4.72 -7.79 -26.19
C HIS A 269 -5.28 -7.53 -24.78
N ASP A 270 -4.43 -7.54 -23.74
CA ASP A 270 -4.87 -7.20 -22.39
C ASP A 270 -5.30 -5.73 -22.34
N THR A 271 -6.43 -5.48 -21.69
CA THR A 271 -6.89 -4.13 -21.34
C THR A 271 -6.78 -3.95 -19.82
N GLU A 272 -6.81 -2.71 -19.32
CA GLU A 272 -6.80 -2.48 -17.86
C GLU A 272 -8.01 -3.13 -17.16
N GLN A 273 -9.16 -3.24 -17.83
CA GLN A 273 -10.33 -3.91 -17.28
C GLN A 273 -10.24 -5.45 -17.35
N GLN A 274 -9.46 -5.99 -18.28
CA GLN A 274 -9.29 -7.43 -18.48
C GLN A 274 -7.81 -7.81 -18.66
N PRO A 275 -6.98 -7.74 -17.61
CA PRO A 275 -5.54 -7.98 -17.69
C PRO A 275 -5.20 -9.48 -17.55
N THR A 276 -5.78 -10.33 -18.41
CA THR A 276 -5.71 -11.80 -18.27
C THR A 276 -4.28 -12.36 -18.37
N GLY A 277 -3.47 -11.84 -19.29
CA GLY A 277 -2.06 -12.21 -19.44
C GLY A 277 -1.24 -11.82 -18.22
N ARG A 278 -1.44 -10.60 -17.69
CA ARG A 278 -0.78 -10.11 -16.45
C ARG A 278 -1.12 -11.02 -15.26
N ILE A 279 -2.39 -11.41 -15.08
CA ILE A 279 -2.82 -12.34 -14.01
C ILE A 279 -2.13 -13.70 -14.15
N ARG A 280 -2.15 -14.28 -15.37
CA ARG A 280 -1.53 -15.57 -15.66
C ARG A 280 -0.04 -15.56 -15.32
N ASP A 281 0.67 -14.52 -15.73
CA ASP A 281 2.11 -14.41 -15.56
C ASP A 281 2.51 -14.05 -14.12
N THR A 282 1.67 -13.33 -13.39
CA THR A 282 1.83 -13.13 -11.93
C THR A 282 1.65 -14.45 -11.17
N ARG A 283 0.69 -15.29 -11.56
CA ARG A 283 0.55 -16.63 -10.99
C ARG A 283 1.78 -17.51 -11.25
N LYS A 284 2.42 -17.39 -12.42
CA LYS A 284 3.71 -18.06 -12.72
C LYS A 284 4.81 -17.55 -11.80
N LEU A 285 4.95 -16.23 -11.66
CA LEU A 285 5.91 -15.60 -10.74
C LEU A 285 5.79 -16.18 -9.33
N LEU A 286 4.58 -16.14 -8.74
CA LEU A 286 4.35 -16.62 -7.38
C LEU A 286 4.63 -18.13 -7.24
N THR A 287 4.19 -18.92 -8.23
CA THR A 287 4.38 -20.37 -8.21
C THR A 287 5.85 -20.75 -8.34
N THR A 288 6.58 -20.14 -9.27
CA THR A 288 8.01 -20.41 -9.49
C THR A 288 8.84 -20.01 -8.27
N ALA A 289 8.59 -18.83 -7.70
CA ALA A 289 9.27 -18.39 -6.48
C ALA A 289 9.00 -19.36 -5.32
N ALA A 290 7.74 -19.73 -5.09
CA ALA A 290 7.35 -20.66 -4.02
C ALA A 290 8.02 -22.03 -4.15
N LEU A 291 8.10 -22.59 -5.37
CA LEU A 291 8.73 -23.88 -5.63
C LEU A 291 10.25 -23.84 -5.43
N ILE A 292 10.94 -22.82 -5.96
CA ILE A 292 12.38 -22.64 -5.76
C ILE A 292 12.69 -22.57 -4.28
N MET A 293 11.96 -21.72 -3.55
CA MET A 293 12.17 -21.53 -2.12
C MET A 293 11.88 -22.80 -1.31
N SER A 294 10.82 -23.53 -1.65
CA SER A 294 10.47 -24.80 -0.98
C SER A 294 11.60 -25.83 -1.09
N CYS A 295 12.19 -25.97 -2.28
CA CYS A 295 13.33 -26.86 -2.48
C CYS A 295 14.54 -26.45 -1.64
N PHE A 296 14.88 -25.15 -1.64
CA PHE A 296 15.99 -24.66 -0.83
C PHE A 296 15.73 -24.79 0.67
N LEU A 297 14.55 -24.40 1.18
CA LEU A 297 14.22 -24.49 2.60
C LEU A 297 14.33 -25.93 3.12
N ILE A 298 13.79 -26.91 2.41
CA ILE A 298 13.88 -28.32 2.80
C ILE A 298 15.34 -28.78 2.80
N ALA A 299 16.07 -28.51 1.71
CA ALA A 299 17.45 -28.96 1.56
C ALA A 299 18.37 -28.31 2.61
N THR A 300 18.29 -26.99 2.76
CA THR A 300 19.12 -26.21 3.68
C THR A 300 18.81 -26.55 5.13
N SER A 301 17.53 -26.61 5.52
CA SER A 301 17.13 -27.02 6.87
C SER A 301 17.64 -28.42 7.23
N PHE A 302 17.57 -29.36 6.29
CA PHE A 302 18.09 -30.71 6.48
C PHE A 302 19.62 -30.71 6.69
N ILE A 303 20.40 -30.16 5.76
CA ILE A 303 21.86 -30.18 5.87
C ILE A 303 22.36 -29.38 7.08
N THR A 304 21.74 -28.25 7.44
CA THR A 304 22.19 -27.46 8.60
C THR A 304 21.90 -28.17 9.90
N THR A 305 20.74 -28.84 10.02
CA THR A 305 20.39 -29.60 11.24
C THR A 305 21.34 -30.78 11.46
N LEU A 306 21.80 -31.43 10.39
CA LEU A 306 22.64 -32.62 10.49
C LEU A 306 24.14 -32.29 10.63
N LEU A 307 24.61 -31.19 10.04
CA LEU A 307 26.05 -30.88 9.94
C LEU A 307 26.53 -29.83 10.94
N ILE A 308 25.64 -29.00 11.49
CA ILE A 308 26.02 -27.91 12.40
C ILE A 308 25.74 -28.33 13.85
N PRO A 309 26.72 -28.25 14.75
CA PRO A 309 26.51 -28.47 16.18
C PRO A 309 25.50 -27.49 16.81
N GLU A 310 24.68 -27.95 17.75
CA GLU A 310 23.62 -27.14 18.39
C GLU A 310 24.14 -25.85 19.05
N ASN A 311 25.35 -25.90 19.63
CA ASN A 311 25.95 -24.76 20.30
C ASN A 311 26.30 -23.61 19.34
N GLU A 312 26.61 -23.91 18.07
CA GLU A 312 26.98 -22.90 17.07
C GLU A 312 25.77 -22.08 16.61
N PHE A 313 24.55 -22.59 16.79
CA PHE A 313 23.33 -21.84 16.49
C PHE A 313 22.98 -20.80 17.56
N LYS A 314 23.45 -20.98 18.80
CA LYS A 314 23.10 -20.12 19.94
C LYS A 314 23.75 -18.73 19.78
N SER A 315 23.22 -17.73 20.49
CA SER A 315 23.76 -16.36 20.48
C SER A 315 25.27 -16.36 20.78
N GLY A 316 26.04 -15.72 19.90
CA GLY A 316 27.51 -15.70 19.94
C GLY A 316 28.21 -16.89 19.26
N GLY A 317 27.47 -17.90 18.79
CA GLY A 317 27.99 -19.00 17.98
C GLY A 317 28.21 -18.61 16.53
N SER A 318 29.09 -19.33 15.83
CA SER A 318 29.55 -18.96 14.48
C SER A 318 28.49 -19.16 13.39
N ALA A 319 27.43 -19.92 13.69
CA ALA A 319 26.32 -20.22 12.78
C ALA A 319 25.04 -19.42 13.10
N ASN A 320 25.02 -18.64 14.19
CA ASN A 320 23.87 -17.84 14.58
C ASN A 320 23.52 -16.83 13.48
N GLY A 321 22.29 -16.87 12.96
CA GLY A 321 21.85 -16.01 11.85
C GLY A 321 22.54 -16.24 10.49
N ARG A 322 23.52 -17.16 10.40
CA ARG A 322 24.36 -17.33 9.19
C ARG A 322 24.72 -18.79 8.88
N ALA A 323 23.81 -19.72 9.16
CA ALA A 323 24.04 -21.17 9.09
C ALA A 323 24.63 -21.66 7.74
N LEU A 324 24.16 -21.14 6.61
CA LEU A 324 24.68 -21.53 5.29
C LEU A 324 26.06 -20.95 5.00
N ALA A 325 26.33 -19.72 5.47
CA ALA A 325 27.66 -19.13 5.38
C ALA A 325 28.66 -19.94 6.20
N TYR A 326 28.27 -20.41 7.40
CA TYR A 326 29.08 -21.31 8.21
C TYR A 326 29.46 -22.58 7.44
N LEU A 327 28.50 -23.25 6.80
CA LEU A 327 28.78 -24.42 5.96
C LEU A 327 29.67 -24.11 4.75
N ALA A 328 29.47 -22.95 4.12
CA ALA A 328 30.29 -22.50 2.99
C ALA A 328 31.76 -22.32 3.40
N HIS A 329 32.03 -21.66 4.52
CA HIS A 329 33.39 -21.52 5.05
C HIS A 329 33.99 -22.86 5.45
N GLN A 330 33.22 -23.70 6.13
CA GLN A 330 33.68 -24.99 6.66
C GLN A 330 34.03 -26.00 5.55
N TYR A 331 33.19 -26.12 4.53
CA TYR A 331 33.32 -27.20 3.53
C TYR A 331 33.82 -26.75 2.16
N LEU A 332 33.74 -25.46 1.82
CA LEU A 332 34.20 -24.92 0.54
C LEU A 332 35.39 -23.96 0.68
N GLY A 333 35.81 -23.68 1.92
CA GLY A 333 36.97 -22.86 2.25
C GLY A 333 36.67 -21.36 2.30
N SER A 334 37.62 -20.60 2.85
CA SER A 334 37.46 -19.17 3.17
C SER A 334 37.21 -18.29 1.95
N ALA A 335 37.81 -18.59 0.79
CA ALA A 335 37.62 -17.82 -0.43
C ALA A 335 36.17 -17.92 -0.92
N PHE A 336 35.61 -19.13 -0.99
CA PHE A 336 34.22 -19.34 -1.38
C PHE A 336 33.27 -18.76 -0.32
N GLY A 337 33.54 -19.02 0.96
CA GLY A 337 32.76 -18.47 2.07
C GLY A 337 32.70 -16.93 2.04
N THR A 338 33.80 -16.25 1.70
CA THR A 338 33.82 -14.79 1.56
C THR A 338 32.94 -14.30 0.40
N VAL A 339 32.99 -14.98 -0.76
CA VAL A 339 32.10 -14.67 -1.89
C VAL A 339 30.63 -14.89 -1.51
N TYR A 340 30.35 -15.96 -0.76
CA TYR A 340 29.03 -16.26 -0.24
C TYR A 340 28.54 -15.18 0.75
N ASP A 341 29.39 -14.74 1.68
CA ASP A 341 29.08 -13.64 2.61
C ASP A 341 28.75 -12.35 1.84
N ILE A 342 29.56 -11.96 0.86
CA ILE A 342 29.29 -10.76 0.04
C ILE A 342 27.95 -10.89 -0.70
N SER A 343 27.67 -12.06 -1.27
CA SER A 343 26.39 -12.31 -1.96
C SER A 343 25.21 -12.21 -1.00
N THR A 344 25.35 -12.77 0.21
CA THR A 344 24.35 -12.74 1.28
C THR A 344 24.07 -11.31 1.74
N ILE A 345 25.12 -10.52 2.01
CA ILE A 345 25.01 -9.09 2.38
C ILE A 345 24.30 -8.31 1.27
N CYS A 346 24.68 -8.53 0.00
CA CYS A 346 24.08 -7.82 -1.12
C CYS A 346 22.59 -8.15 -1.32
N ILE A 347 22.19 -9.42 -1.22
CA ILE A 347 20.77 -9.79 -1.38
C ILE A 347 19.94 -9.33 -0.18
N LEU A 348 20.45 -9.45 1.06
CA LEU A 348 19.79 -8.92 2.25
C LEU A 348 19.62 -7.42 2.15
N TRP A 349 20.67 -6.66 1.88
CA TRP A 349 20.55 -5.21 1.69
C TRP A 349 19.49 -4.84 0.66
N PHE A 350 19.47 -5.55 -0.47
CA PHE A 350 18.55 -5.26 -1.56
C PHE A 350 17.14 -5.81 -1.34
N ALA A 351 16.90 -6.66 -0.33
CA ALA A 351 15.55 -7.15 0.03
C ALA A 351 14.57 -5.98 0.27
N GLY A 352 15.05 -4.89 0.88
CA GLY A 352 14.28 -3.65 1.03
C GLY A 352 13.77 -3.04 -0.28
N ALA A 353 14.31 -3.42 -1.44
CA ALA A 353 13.82 -2.97 -2.75
C ALA A 353 12.42 -3.52 -3.07
N SER A 354 12.09 -4.75 -2.65
CA SER A 354 10.74 -5.31 -2.85
C SER A 354 9.71 -4.48 -2.07
N ALA A 355 10.06 -4.08 -0.85
CA ALA A 355 9.23 -3.35 0.08
C ALA A 355 9.06 -1.89 -0.35
N MET A 356 10.15 -1.24 -0.80
CA MET A 356 10.09 0.08 -1.43
C MET A 356 9.18 0.06 -2.67
N ALA A 357 9.29 -0.97 -3.52
CA ALA A 357 8.41 -1.14 -4.67
C ALA A 357 6.93 -1.32 -4.25
N GLY A 358 6.68 -2.11 -3.19
CA GLY A 358 5.35 -2.29 -2.60
C GLY A 358 4.75 -0.98 -2.10
N LEU A 359 5.49 -0.21 -1.31
CA LEU A 359 5.08 1.11 -0.79
C LEU A 359 4.78 2.10 -1.92
N LEU A 360 5.65 2.17 -2.93
CA LEU A 360 5.47 3.06 -4.07
C LEU A 360 4.27 2.70 -4.94
N ASN A 361 3.82 1.44 -4.94
CA ASN A 361 2.57 1.07 -5.62
C ASN A 361 1.32 1.31 -4.76
N LEU A 362 1.38 0.96 -3.47
CA LEU A 362 0.22 1.03 -2.56
C LEU A 362 -0.09 2.45 -2.08
N MET A 363 0.92 3.20 -1.64
CA MET A 363 0.73 4.49 -0.98
C MET A 363 0.13 5.56 -1.91
N PRO A 364 0.62 5.78 -3.14
CA PRO A 364 0.09 6.83 -4.01
C PRO A 364 -1.36 6.60 -4.48
N ARG A 365 -1.89 5.38 -4.36
CA ARG A 365 -3.27 5.06 -4.74
C ARG A 365 -4.25 5.37 -3.62
N TYR A 366 -3.86 5.05 -2.39
CA TYR A 366 -4.70 5.22 -1.22
C TYR A 366 -4.54 6.59 -0.54
N LEU A 367 -3.32 7.12 -0.44
CA LEU A 367 -3.07 8.39 0.25
C LEU A 367 -3.88 9.56 -0.35
N PRO A 368 -3.94 9.78 -1.67
CA PRO A 368 -4.76 10.86 -2.23
C PRO A 368 -6.27 10.60 -2.07
N ARG A 369 -6.73 9.36 -2.29
CA ARG A 369 -8.15 8.99 -2.15
C ARG A 369 -8.64 9.22 -0.72
N TYR A 370 -7.81 8.99 0.29
CA TYR A 370 -8.16 9.23 1.69
C TYR A 370 -7.77 10.63 2.20
N GLY A 371 -7.38 11.55 1.31
CA GLY A 371 -7.10 12.94 1.65
C GLY A 371 -5.80 13.21 2.38
N MET A 372 -4.89 12.24 2.37
CA MET A 372 -3.67 12.23 3.18
C MET A 372 -2.51 12.96 2.52
N ALA A 373 -2.51 13.15 1.20
CA ALA A 373 -1.33 13.64 0.53
C ALA A 373 -1.60 14.70 -0.56
N PRO A 374 -0.74 15.72 -0.69
CA PRO A 374 -0.83 16.72 -1.76
C PRO A 374 -0.59 16.07 -3.13
N HIS A 375 -0.93 16.77 -4.22
CA HIS A 375 -0.78 16.27 -5.60
C HIS A 375 0.63 15.71 -5.91
N TRP A 376 1.68 16.21 -5.24
CA TRP A 376 3.05 15.71 -5.41
C TRP A 376 3.29 14.29 -4.88
N ALA A 377 2.47 13.78 -3.96
CA ALA A 377 2.61 12.41 -3.45
C ALA A 377 2.22 11.33 -4.47
N ARG A 378 1.66 11.75 -5.61
CA ARG A 378 1.53 10.90 -6.80
C ARG A 378 2.85 10.71 -7.55
N ALA A 379 3.85 11.56 -7.30
CA ALA A 379 5.16 11.43 -7.91
C ALA A 379 6.03 10.42 -7.13
N VAL A 380 6.73 9.56 -7.85
CA VAL A 380 7.54 8.46 -7.29
C VAL A 380 8.74 9.00 -6.50
N ARG A 381 9.51 9.94 -7.08
CA ARG A 381 10.77 10.43 -6.49
C ARG A 381 10.59 11.11 -5.12
N PRO A 382 9.61 12.01 -4.91
CA PRO A 382 9.34 12.58 -3.58
C PRO A 382 8.96 11.51 -2.55
N MET A 383 8.16 10.51 -2.94
CA MET A 383 7.77 9.42 -2.04
C MET A 383 8.97 8.57 -1.62
N VAL A 384 9.91 8.30 -2.53
CA VAL A 384 11.17 7.62 -2.18
C VAL A 384 11.93 8.39 -1.09
N ILE A 385 12.02 9.72 -1.20
CA ILE A 385 12.69 10.55 -0.19
C ILE A 385 11.97 10.44 1.16
N VAL A 386 10.64 10.57 1.17
CA VAL A 386 9.84 10.45 2.40
C VAL A 386 10.04 9.09 3.06
N PHE A 387 9.93 7.99 2.32
CA PHE A 387 10.13 6.65 2.88
C PHE A 387 11.56 6.42 3.34
N THR A 388 12.56 6.96 2.64
CA THR A 388 13.97 6.87 3.06
C THR A 388 14.20 7.64 4.37
N LEU A 389 13.60 8.82 4.54
CA LEU A 389 13.69 9.58 5.78
C LEU A 389 12.97 8.88 6.95
N ILE A 390 11.82 8.28 6.70
CA ILE A 390 11.13 7.47 7.71
C ILE A 390 11.96 6.23 8.06
N ALA A 391 12.57 5.58 7.07
CA ALA A 391 13.47 4.45 7.30
C ALA A 391 14.68 4.87 8.16
N PHE A 392 15.30 6.03 7.92
CA PHE A 392 16.34 6.56 8.80
C PHE A 392 15.87 6.77 10.23
N LEU A 393 14.67 7.34 10.42
CA LEU A 393 14.09 7.55 11.75
C LEU A 393 13.86 6.21 12.46
N VAL A 394 13.31 5.22 11.77
CA VAL A 394 13.07 3.88 12.32
C VAL A 394 14.39 3.21 12.66
N THR A 395 15.37 3.20 11.75
CA THR A 395 16.72 2.67 12.01
C THR A 395 17.34 3.31 13.25
N TRP A 396 17.19 4.63 13.42
CA TRP A 396 17.71 5.33 14.60
C TRP A 396 16.97 4.97 15.89
N ILE A 397 15.63 4.87 15.86
CA ILE A 397 14.81 4.49 17.02
C ILE A 397 15.14 3.07 17.52
N PHE A 398 15.42 2.14 16.60
CA PHE A 398 15.72 0.74 16.91
C PHE A 398 17.21 0.44 17.03
N ASP A 399 18.07 1.47 17.07
CA ASP A 399 19.53 1.32 17.14
C ASP A 399 20.14 0.40 16.05
N ALA A 400 19.52 0.36 14.88
CA ALA A 400 19.83 -0.57 13.79
C ALA A 400 19.86 -2.06 14.23
N ASP A 401 19.07 -2.42 15.24
CA ASP A 401 19.00 -3.78 15.78
C ASP A 401 17.95 -4.63 15.06
N VAL A 402 18.34 -5.85 14.68
CA VAL A 402 17.51 -6.79 13.92
C VAL A 402 16.44 -7.42 14.81
N ASP A 403 16.82 -7.81 16.03
CA ASP A 403 15.93 -8.52 16.97
C ASP A 403 14.81 -7.61 17.47
N ALA A 404 15.13 -6.34 17.76
CA ALA A 404 14.17 -5.33 18.20
C ALA A 404 13.09 -5.02 17.14
N GLN A 405 13.43 -5.20 15.86
CA GLN A 405 12.52 -4.96 14.72
C GLN A 405 11.76 -6.23 14.29
N GLY A 406 12.32 -7.42 14.53
CA GLY A 406 11.77 -8.68 14.03
C GLY A 406 10.35 -9.01 14.49
N GLY A 407 9.92 -8.48 15.64
CA GLY A 407 8.52 -8.58 16.10
C GLY A 407 7.54 -7.80 15.23
N ALA A 408 7.87 -6.56 14.87
CA ALA A 408 7.02 -5.72 14.01
C ALA A 408 6.89 -6.29 12.61
N TYR A 409 7.99 -6.80 12.07
CA TYR A 409 8.01 -7.47 10.77
C TYR A 409 7.07 -8.69 10.75
N ALA A 410 7.24 -9.62 11.70
CA ALA A 410 6.39 -10.82 11.79
C ALA A 410 4.90 -10.47 11.92
N THR A 411 4.55 -9.49 12.75
CA THR A 411 3.17 -9.04 12.91
C THR A 411 2.61 -8.40 11.62
N GLY A 412 3.40 -7.57 10.93
CA GLY A 412 2.99 -6.93 9.68
C GLY A 412 2.60 -7.95 8.61
N VAL A 413 3.52 -8.84 8.26
CA VAL A 413 3.33 -9.93 7.28
C VAL A 413 2.12 -10.80 7.65
N LEU A 414 2.03 -11.26 8.90
CA LEU A 414 0.93 -12.15 9.32
C LEU A 414 -0.45 -11.49 9.25
N VAL A 415 -0.55 -10.20 9.58
CA VAL A 415 -1.81 -9.46 9.45
C VAL A 415 -2.20 -9.32 7.98
N LEU A 416 -1.25 -9.08 7.07
CA LEU A 416 -1.53 -8.97 5.64
C LEU A 416 -1.96 -10.32 5.03
N ILE A 417 -1.23 -11.41 5.29
CA ILE A 417 -1.63 -12.77 4.85
C ILE A 417 -3.00 -13.14 5.41
N SER A 418 -3.24 -12.89 6.70
CA SER A 418 -4.53 -13.19 7.32
C SER A 418 -5.67 -12.39 6.69
N SER A 419 -5.44 -11.11 6.41
CA SER A 419 -6.42 -10.27 5.71
C SER A 419 -6.69 -10.78 4.30
N ALA A 420 -5.67 -11.24 3.57
CA ALA A 420 -5.79 -11.81 2.24
C ALA A 420 -6.57 -13.13 2.24
N ALA A 421 -6.27 -14.03 3.18
CA ALA A 421 -6.99 -15.31 3.32
C ALA A 421 -8.48 -15.08 3.61
N VAL A 422 -8.80 -14.16 4.53
CA VAL A 422 -10.19 -13.80 4.85
C VAL A 422 -10.89 -13.16 3.64
N ALA A 423 -10.24 -12.21 2.96
CA ALA A 423 -10.78 -11.55 1.78
C ALA A 423 -11.13 -12.56 0.68
N VAL A 424 -10.21 -13.48 0.39
CA VAL A 424 -10.40 -14.55 -0.60
C VAL A 424 -11.52 -15.51 -0.18
N THR A 425 -11.64 -15.83 1.11
CA THR A 425 -12.73 -16.66 1.64
C THR A 425 -14.09 -16.02 1.39
N ILE A 426 -14.22 -14.72 1.68
CA ILE A 426 -15.46 -13.97 1.45
C ILE A 426 -15.75 -13.88 -0.04
N ALA A 427 -14.75 -13.59 -0.87
CA ALA A 427 -14.91 -13.53 -2.33
C ALA A 427 -15.38 -14.88 -2.90
N ALA A 428 -14.77 -16.00 -2.49
CA ALA A 428 -15.17 -17.34 -2.91
C ALA A 428 -16.61 -17.67 -2.48
N ARG A 429 -17.00 -17.27 -1.26
CA ARG A 429 -18.37 -17.45 -0.75
C ARG A 429 -19.38 -16.63 -1.57
N LYS A 430 -19.08 -15.36 -1.86
CA LYS A 430 -19.93 -14.49 -2.69
C LYS A 430 -20.07 -15.00 -4.12
N ALA A 431 -19.00 -15.60 -4.68
CA ALA A 431 -19.02 -16.22 -6.01
C ALA A 431 -19.74 -17.59 -6.05
N GLY A 432 -20.35 -18.05 -4.95
CA GLY A 432 -21.06 -19.35 -4.90
C GLY A 432 -20.14 -20.59 -4.90
N GLN A 433 -18.82 -20.40 -4.77
CA GLN A 433 -17.83 -21.48 -4.84
C GLN A 433 -17.71 -22.22 -3.50
N ARG A 434 -18.71 -23.04 -3.13
CA ARG A 434 -18.80 -23.67 -1.80
C ARG A 434 -17.54 -24.43 -1.36
N LYS A 435 -16.95 -25.25 -2.25
CA LYS A 435 -15.71 -25.98 -1.95
C LYS A 435 -14.52 -25.04 -1.74
N GLY A 436 -14.41 -24.01 -2.57
CA GLY A 436 -13.36 -22.99 -2.44
C GLY A 436 -13.50 -22.19 -1.15
N ALA A 437 -14.72 -21.77 -0.80
CA ALA A 437 -14.99 -21.07 0.45
C ALA A 437 -14.63 -21.89 1.70
N ILE A 438 -14.88 -23.20 1.70
CA ILE A 438 -14.46 -24.09 2.80
C ILE A 438 -12.93 -24.19 2.84
N GLY A 439 -12.28 -24.45 1.70
CA GLY A 439 -10.82 -24.55 1.62
C GLY A 439 -10.11 -23.28 2.10
N PHE A 440 -10.51 -22.13 1.58
CA PHE A 440 -9.97 -20.84 2.01
C PHE A 440 -10.37 -20.48 3.45
N GLY A 441 -11.53 -20.91 3.93
CA GLY A 441 -11.94 -20.76 5.32
C GLY A 441 -11.02 -21.50 6.29
N VAL A 442 -10.60 -22.72 5.95
CA VAL A 442 -9.60 -23.46 6.74
C VAL A 442 -8.26 -22.72 6.72
N ILE A 443 -7.79 -22.28 5.55
CA ILE A 443 -6.53 -21.53 5.42
C ILE A 443 -6.59 -20.23 6.27
N SER A 444 -7.71 -19.51 6.22
CA SER A 444 -7.94 -18.31 7.03
C SER A 444 -7.86 -18.61 8.52
N ALA A 445 -8.42 -19.73 8.98
CA ALA A 445 -8.36 -20.12 10.38
C ALA A 445 -6.91 -20.41 10.82
N VAL A 446 -6.10 -21.06 9.98
CA VAL A 446 -4.68 -21.32 10.25
C VAL A 446 -3.88 -20.02 10.38
N PHE A 447 -4.03 -19.09 9.43
CA PHE A 447 -3.31 -17.82 9.47
C PHE A 447 -3.80 -16.90 10.60
N LEU A 448 -5.10 -16.89 10.89
CA LEU A 448 -5.65 -16.16 12.02
C LEU A 448 -5.11 -16.69 13.34
N TYR A 449 -5.10 -18.03 13.52
CA TYR A 449 -4.48 -18.67 14.69
C TYR A 449 -3.00 -18.27 14.82
N THR A 450 -2.24 -18.37 13.73
CA THR A 450 -0.81 -18.03 13.72
C THR A 450 -0.60 -16.56 14.10
N THR A 451 -1.43 -15.66 13.58
CA THR A 451 -1.38 -14.23 13.91
C THR A 451 -1.66 -14.00 15.38
N VAL A 452 -2.70 -14.63 15.94
CA VAL A 452 -3.04 -14.49 17.37
C VAL A 452 -1.90 -15.00 18.26
N VAL A 453 -1.34 -16.17 17.93
CA VAL A 453 -0.20 -16.72 18.70
C VAL A 453 1.01 -15.80 18.62
N ASN A 454 1.35 -15.31 17.43
CA ASN A 454 2.45 -14.36 17.26
C ASN A 454 2.23 -13.05 18.03
N VAL A 455 1.00 -12.52 18.07
CA VAL A 455 0.68 -11.31 18.86
C VAL A 455 0.83 -11.55 20.36
N ILE A 456 0.47 -12.73 20.85
CA ILE A 456 0.64 -13.10 22.26
C ILE A 456 2.13 -13.27 22.59
N GLU A 457 2.91 -13.89 21.70
CA GLU A 457 4.34 -14.15 21.91
C GLU A 457 5.20 -12.88 21.74
N ARG A 458 4.85 -12.00 20.79
CA ARG A 458 5.56 -10.77 20.44
C ARG A 458 4.62 -9.57 20.41
N PRO A 459 4.14 -9.10 21.59
CA PRO A 459 3.18 -7.98 21.66
C PRO A 459 3.78 -6.66 21.16
N ASP A 460 5.10 -6.54 21.14
CA ASP A 460 5.79 -5.35 20.66
C ASP A 460 5.52 -5.07 19.17
N GLY A 461 5.30 -6.11 18.36
CA GLY A 461 4.93 -5.93 16.95
C GLY A 461 3.60 -5.20 16.76
N VAL A 462 2.60 -5.46 17.62
CA VAL A 462 1.32 -4.74 17.58
C VAL A 462 1.47 -3.31 18.07
N LYS A 463 2.31 -3.07 19.09
CA LYS A 463 2.57 -1.70 19.58
C LYS A 463 3.17 -0.83 18.48
N ILE A 464 4.16 -1.36 17.76
CA ILE A 464 4.81 -0.67 16.64
C ILE A 464 3.81 -0.45 15.50
N GLY A 465 3.04 -1.47 15.13
CA GLY A 465 1.97 -1.33 14.14
C GLY A 465 0.94 -0.25 14.52
N ALA A 466 0.55 -0.19 15.79
CA ALA A 466 -0.36 0.84 16.30
C ALA A 466 0.23 2.26 16.18
N CYS A 467 1.54 2.43 16.39
CA CYS A 467 2.22 3.72 16.16
C CYS A 467 2.16 4.15 14.68
N PHE A 468 2.41 3.23 13.74
CA PHE A 468 2.26 3.52 12.31
C PHE A 468 0.82 3.86 11.94
N ILE A 469 -0.16 3.09 12.43
CA ILE A 469 -1.59 3.37 12.21
C ILE A 469 -1.95 4.76 12.75
N ALA A 470 -1.55 5.08 13.98
CA ALA A 470 -1.78 6.38 14.59
C ALA A 470 -1.10 7.51 13.79
N GLY A 471 0.12 7.29 13.30
CA GLY A 471 0.84 8.23 12.45
C GLY A 471 0.12 8.50 11.13
N ILE A 472 -0.33 7.46 10.43
CA ILE A 472 -1.11 7.59 9.19
C ILE A 472 -2.43 8.31 9.46
N ILE A 473 -3.16 7.95 10.52
CA ILE A 473 -4.42 8.62 10.90
C ILE A 473 -4.19 10.09 11.22
N LEU A 474 -3.13 10.41 11.96
CA LEU A 474 -2.80 11.79 12.34
C LEU A 474 -2.44 12.63 11.11
N VAL A 475 -1.57 12.11 10.23
CA VAL A 475 -1.20 12.78 8.98
C VAL A 475 -2.42 12.94 8.06
N SER A 476 -3.28 11.92 7.98
CA SER A 476 -4.55 11.99 7.26
C SER A 476 -5.44 13.12 7.79
N LEU A 477 -5.60 13.20 9.11
CA LEU A 477 -6.42 14.20 9.77
C LEU A 477 -5.87 15.62 9.55
N LEU A 478 -4.56 15.81 9.74
CA LEU A 478 -3.88 17.09 9.56
C LEU A 478 -3.91 17.55 8.10
N SER A 479 -3.67 16.66 7.14
CA SER A 479 -3.78 16.96 5.71
C SER A 479 -5.21 17.33 5.34
N ARG A 480 -6.21 16.62 5.88
CA ARG A 480 -7.63 16.91 5.65
C ARG A 480 -8.03 18.27 6.21
N LEU A 481 -7.51 18.66 7.38
CA LEU A 481 -7.73 19.98 7.97
C LEU A 481 -7.10 21.09 7.14
N ALA A 482 -5.84 20.94 6.74
CA ALA A 482 -5.13 21.93 5.93
C ALA A 482 -5.80 22.16 4.56
N ARG A 483 -6.38 21.12 3.97
CA ARG A 483 -6.98 21.15 2.62
C ARG A 483 -8.50 21.25 2.62
N ALA A 484 -9.14 21.50 3.78
CA ALA A 484 -10.60 21.56 3.88
C ALA A 484 -11.21 22.66 2.99
N PHE A 485 -10.44 23.71 2.69
CA PHE A 485 -10.89 24.91 1.97
C PHE A 485 -10.34 25.04 0.54
N GLU A 486 -9.58 24.07 0.03
CA GLU A 486 -9.12 24.07 -1.38
C GLU A 486 -10.27 23.67 -2.33
N LEU A 487 -10.41 24.36 -3.48
CA LEU A 487 -11.37 24.01 -4.53
C LEU A 487 -10.94 22.69 -5.21
N ARG A 488 -11.81 21.67 -5.17
CA ARG A 488 -11.45 20.29 -5.55
C ARG A 488 -11.98 19.81 -6.90
N VAL A 489 -12.81 20.59 -7.55
CA VAL A 489 -13.44 20.20 -8.82
C VAL A 489 -12.51 20.54 -9.97
N THR A 490 -12.14 19.55 -10.78
CA THR A 490 -11.20 19.68 -11.91
C THR A 490 -11.87 20.19 -13.18
N SER A 491 -13.11 19.77 -13.42
CA SER A 491 -13.93 20.20 -14.56
C SER A 491 -15.39 20.20 -14.17
N VAL A 492 -16.14 21.17 -14.68
CA VAL A 492 -17.60 21.22 -14.58
C VAL A 492 -18.17 21.02 -15.99
N THR A 493 -19.14 20.13 -16.13
CA THR A 493 -19.85 19.88 -17.38
C THR A 493 -21.34 20.06 -17.15
N LEU A 494 -21.93 20.99 -17.90
CA LEU A 494 -23.36 21.27 -17.89
C LEU A 494 -24.05 20.39 -18.95
N ASP A 495 -25.20 19.81 -18.62
CA ASP A 495 -26.08 19.25 -19.64
C ASP A 495 -26.82 20.35 -20.43
N ASP A 496 -27.47 19.97 -21.52
CA ASP A 496 -28.18 20.90 -22.41
C ASP A 496 -29.24 21.76 -21.69
N MET A 497 -29.82 21.26 -20.60
CA MET A 497 -30.85 21.97 -19.83
C MET A 497 -30.23 22.95 -18.84
N ALA A 498 -29.19 22.52 -18.12
CA ALA A 498 -28.40 23.34 -17.22
C ALA A 498 -27.75 24.51 -17.98
N GLU A 499 -27.18 24.25 -19.15
CA GLU A 499 -26.58 25.29 -20.00
C GLU A 499 -27.62 26.34 -20.42
N ARG A 500 -28.86 25.92 -20.74
CA ARG A 500 -29.96 26.85 -21.05
C ARG A 500 -30.32 27.72 -19.84
N PHE A 501 -30.40 27.16 -18.63
CA PHE A 501 -30.68 27.94 -17.43
C PHE A 501 -29.60 28.99 -17.19
N VAL A 502 -28.32 28.61 -17.27
CA VAL A 502 -27.18 29.52 -17.08
C VAL A 502 -27.18 30.64 -18.12
N ARG A 503 -27.40 30.31 -19.41
CA ARG A 503 -27.46 31.31 -20.48
C ARG A 503 -28.65 32.26 -20.35
N ASP A 504 -29.83 31.78 -19.95
CA ASP A 504 -31.02 32.62 -19.74
C ASP A 504 -30.79 33.63 -18.61
N MET A 505 -30.16 33.17 -17.52
CA MET A 505 -29.81 34.02 -16.38
C MET A 505 -28.72 35.05 -16.70
N ALA A 506 -27.90 34.85 -17.73
CA ALA A 506 -26.81 35.77 -18.09
C ALA A 506 -27.26 37.18 -18.48
N SER A 507 -28.52 37.33 -18.87
CA SER A 507 -29.13 38.65 -19.15
C SER A 507 -29.53 39.42 -17.88
N ARG A 508 -29.52 38.76 -16.72
CA ARG A 508 -30.03 39.26 -15.43
C ARG A 508 -29.01 39.05 -14.31
N LYS A 509 -29.36 39.49 -13.11
CA LYS A 509 -28.56 39.18 -11.91
C LYS A 509 -28.74 37.72 -11.55
N MET A 510 -27.69 36.91 -11.68
CA MET A 510 -27.74 35.47 -11.38
C MET A 510 -27.92 35.21 -9.89
N ARG A 511 -29.01 34.53 -9.52
CA ARG A 511 -29.35 34.17 -8.15
C ARG A 511 -29.61 32.69 -8.01
N PHE A 512 -28.76 32.03 -7.23
CA PHE A 512 -28.86 30.63 -6.87
C PHE A 512 -29.35 30.48 -5.43
N ILE A 513 -30.21 29.49 -5.17
CA ILE A 513 -30.60 29.12 -3.80
C ILE A 513 -30.03 27.73 -3.53
N ALA A 514 -29.18 27.58 -2.51
CA ALA A 514 -28.77 26.26 -2.05
C ALA A 514 -29.95 25.59 -1.34
N ASN A 515 -30.42 24.46 -1.86
CA ASN A 515 -31.53 23.70 -1.29
C ASN A 515 -31.06 22.34 -0.80
N GLU A 516 -31.45 21.97 0.41
CA GLU A 516 -31.34 20.61 0.92
C GLU A 516 -32.65 19.89 0.59
N PRO A 517 -32.66 18.90 -0.33
CA PRO A 517 -33.90 18.31 -0.81
C PRO A 517 -34.53 17.43 0.27
N ASP A 518 -35.75 17.79 0.69
CA ASP A 518 -36.55 17.01 1.66
C ASP A 518 -37.61 16.16 0.92
N ARG A 519 -38.83 16.70 0.74
CA ARG A 519 -39.95 16.00 0.10
C ARG A 519 -40.02 16.29 -1.40
N ARG A 520 -39.23 17.28 -1.88
CA ARG A 520 -39.21 17.84 -3.24
C ARG A 520 -40.61 18.18 -3.74
N ASP A 521 -41.51 18.61 -2.86
CA ASP A 521 -42.88 18.99 -3.20
C ASP A 521 -42.99 20.49 -3.56
N LYS A 522 -44.14 20.90 -4.09
CA LYS A 522 -44.33 22.29 -4.53
C LYS A 522 -44.29 23.30 -3.36
N ALA A 523 -44.60 22.85 -2.13
CA ALA A 523 -44.60 23.69 -0.95
C ALA A 523 -43.17 24.00 -0.52
N GLU A 524 -42.29 23.00 -0.48
CA GLU A 524 -40.87 23.14 -0.14
C GLU A 524 -40.21 24.29 -0.93
N TYR A 525 -40.29 24.26 -2.27
CA TYR A 525 -39.68 25.31 -3.11
C TYR A 525 -40.34 26.69 -2.95
N ARG A 526 -41.66 26.75 -2.71
CA ARG A 526 -42.35 28.03 -2.48
C ARG A 526 -41.90 28.64 -1.15
N ASP A 527 -41.94 27.84 -0.10
CA ASP A 527 -41.66 28.27 1.26
C ASP A 527 -40.18 28.68 1.38
N LYS A 528 -39.27 27.97 0.70
CA LYS A 528 -37.85 28.35 0.62
C LYS A 528 -37.62 29.70 -0.09
N ILE A 529 -38.35 29.99 -1.17
CA ILE A 529 -38.29 31.31 -1.82
C ILE A 529 -38.82 32.40 -0.89
N GLU A 530 -39.94 32.15 -0.20
CA GLU A 530 -40.52 33.11 0.74
C GLU A 530 -39.58 33.41 1.90
N GLN A 531 -38.93 32.38 2.46
CA GLN A 531 -37.90 32.52 3.50
C GLN A 531 -36.71 33.36 3.01
N ILE A 532 -36.06 32.96 1.92
CA ILE A 532 -34.89 33.71 1.39
C ILE A 532 -35.24 35.17 1.08
N ARG A 533 -36.46 35.43 0.62
CA ARG A 533 -36.94 36.80 0.38
C ARG A 533 -37.10 37.60 1.66
N ALA A 534 -37.67 36.99 2.70
CA ALA A 534 -37.87 37.63 4.00
C ALA A 534 -36.51 37.92 4.67
N ASP A 535 -35.59 36.95 4.63
CA ASP A 535 -34.32 37.06 5.35
C ASP A 535 -33.32 38.02 4.67
N ASN A 536 -33.47 38.27 3.36
CA ASN A 536 -32.55 39.10 2.56
C ASN A 536 -33.19 40.37 1.99
N ASP A 537 -34.40 40.75 2.41
CA ASP A 537 -35.14 41.95 1.95
C ASP A 537 -35.21 42.09 0.41
N LEU A 538 -35.59 41.02 -0.30
CA LEU A 538 -35.57 41.00 -1.77
C LEU A 538 -36.88 41.55 -2.40
N PRO A 539 -36.80 42.59 -3.27
CA PRO A 539 -37.94 43.45 -3.59
C PRO A 539 -38.98 42.93 -4.60
N ASP A 540 -38.78 41.85 -5.37
CA ASP A 540 -39.76 41.36 -6.36
C ASP A 540 -39.58 39.85 -6.72
N PRO A 541 -40.45 39.19 -7.52
CA PRO A 541 -40.33 37.77 -7.87
C PRO A 541 -39.17 37.58 -8.86
N GLU A 542 -37.98 37.51 -8.30
CA GLU A 542 -36.75 37.32 -9.05
C GLU A 542 -36.57 35.89 -9.51
N ASP A 543 -35.78 35.76 -10.57
CA ASP A 543 -35.57 34.50 -11.25
C ASP A 543 -34.51 33.65 -10.52
N PHE A 544 -34.99 32.88 -9.54
CA PHE A 544 -34.14 31.97 -8.77
C PHE A 544 -33.97 30.62 -9.47
N VAL A 545 -32.75 30.12 -9.42
CA VAL A 545 -32.45 28.72 -9.74
C VAL A 545 -31.99 28.00 -8.49
N PHE A 546 -32.66 26.91 -8.15
CA PHE A 546 -32.25 26.08 -7.02
C PHE A 546 -31.03 25.26 -7.39
N VAL A 547 -30.16 25.02 -6.42
CA VAL A 547 -29.01 24.14 -6.55
C VAL A 547 -29.09 23.08 -5.46
N GLU A 548 -29.27 21.84 -5.87
CA GLU A 548 -29.38 20.67 -4.99
C GLU A 548 -28.13 19.81 -5.16
N VAL A 549 -27.42 19.59 -4.06
CA VAL A 549 -26.20 18.78 -4.07
C VAL A 549 -26.45 17.48 -3.33
N THR A 550 -26.42 16.37 -4.06
CA THR A 550 -26.45 15.04 -3.46
C THR A 550 -25.04 14.66 -3.05
N VAL A 551 -24.85 14.41 -1.76
CA VAL A 551 -23.55 14.00 -1.23
C VAL A 551 -23.30 12.53 -1.58
N THR A 552 -22.37 12.29 -2.51
CA THR A 552 -21.83 10.96 -2.80
C THR A 552 -20.74 10.61 -1.78
N ASP A 553 -20.00 9.50 -1.93
CA ASP A 553 -18.99 9.10 -0.93
C ASP A 553 -18.02 10.27 -0.64
N PRO A 554 -18.00 10.83 0.59
CA PRO A 554 -17.15 11.97 0.95
C PRO A 554 -15.65 11.67 0.84
N SER A 555 -15.27 10.43 0.54
CA SER A 555 -13.90 9.97 0.31
C SER A 555 -13.41 10.16 -1.11
N GLU A 556 -14.26 10.35 -2.12
CA GLU A 556 -13.73 10.54 -3.47
C GLU A 556 -13.16 11.95 -3.61
N PHE A 557 -11.83 12.02 -3.67
CA PHE A 557 -11.06 13.26 -3.51
C PHE A 557 -10.99 14.13 -4.77
N GLU A 558 -11.26 13.55 -5.95
CA GLU A 558 -11.28 14.23 -7.25
C GLU A 558 -12.39 13.61 -8.11
N ALA A 559 -13.37 14.42 -8.52
CA ALA A 559 -14.39 14.04 -9.49
C ALA A 559 -14.70 15.22 -10.40
N GLY A 560 -14.91 14.96 -11.69
CA GLY A 560 -15.57 15.92 -12.57
C GLY A 560 -16.99 16.15 -12.08
N LEU A 561 -17.47 17.39 -12.13
CA LEU A 561 -18.80 17.75 -11.68
C LEU A 561 -19.74 17.81 -12.89
N THR A 562 -20.68 16.86 -12.96
CA THR A 562 -21.77 16.91 -13.93
C THR A 562 -22.97 17.62 -13.30
N VAL A 563 -23.49 18.63 -13.98
CA VAL A 563 -24.60 19.44 -13.51
C VAL A 563 -25.78 19.22 -14.43
N HIS A 564 -26.89 18.78 -13.83
CA HIS A 564 -28.12 18.46 -14.55
C HIS A 564 -29.20 19.51 -14.33
N GLY A 565 -29.86 19.92 -15.40
CA GLY A 565 -30.98 20.86 -15.34
C GLY A 565 -32.32 20.13 -15.26
N GLU A 566 -33.11 20.39 -14.23
CA GLU A 566 -34.46 19.87 -14.05
C GLU A 566 -35.49 21.00 -13.90
N VAL A 567 -36.68 20.84 -14.49
CA VAL A 567 -37.85 21.69 -14.22
C VAL A 567 -38.84 20.92 -13.37
N LEU A 568 -38.95 21.28 -12.09
CA LEU A 568 -39.88 20.65 -11.17
C LEU A 568 -41.21 21.41 -11.10
N HIS A 569 -42.30 20.66 -10.96
CA HIS A 569 -43.66 21.19 -10.80
C HIS A 569 -44.08 22.20 -11.90
N ASN A 570 -43.51 22.06 -13.10
CA ASN A 570 -43.68 22.97 -14.25
C ASN A 570 -43.36 24.45 -13.96
N ARG A 571 -42.55 24.74 -12.92
CA ARG A 571 -42.29 26.12 -12.48
C ARG A 571 -40.87 26.35 -11.97
N TYR A 572 -40.29 25.42 -11.22
CA TYR A 572 -39.03 25.63 -10.52
C TYR A 572 -37.87 25.07 -11.32
N ARG A 573 -36.86 25.91 -11.57
CA ARG A 573 -35.60 25.50 -12.19
C ARG A 573 -34.66 25.01 -11.11
N VAL A 574 -34.19 23.77 -11.25
CA VAL A 574 -33.30 23.13 -10.30
C VAL A 574 -32.08 22.61 -11.04
N LEU A 575 -30.89 22.95 -10.54
CA LEU A 575 -29.63 22.34 -10.93
C LEU A 575 -29.30 21.26 -9.91
N THR A 576 -29.30 20.00 -10.34
CA THR A 576 -28.92 18.85 -9.51
C THR A 576 -27.48 18.46 -9.83
N LEU A 577 -26.70 18.19 -8.79
CA LEU A 577 -25.32 17.78 -8.93
C LEU A 577 -24.91 16.79 -7.83
N GLU A 578 -24.00 15.90 -8.17
CA GLU A 578 -23.47 14.88 -7.26
C GLU A 578 -22.02 15.21 -6.90
N SER A 579 -21.70 15.25 -5.61
CA SER A 579 -20.34 15.57 -5.16
C SER A 579 -20.04 15.08 -3.75
N ALA A 580 -18.76 14.78 -3.49
CA ALA A 580 -18.25 14.41 -2.17
C ALA A 580 -18.30 15.56 -1.13
N SER A 581 -18.51 16.81 -1.58
CA SER A 581 -18.50 18.00 -0.71
C SER A 581 -19.42 19.08 -1.25
N ILE A 582 -20.51 19.37 -0.51
CA ILE A 582 -21.48 20.41 -0.89
C ILE A 582 -20.81 21.77 -1.13
N PRO A 583 -19.96 22.30 -0.21
CA PRO A 583 -19.37 23.62 -0.41
C PRO A 583 -18.45 23.71 -1.63
N ASN A 584 -17.69 22.65 -1.91
CA ASN A 584 -16.83 22.60 -3.08
C ASN A 584 -17.62 22.56 -4.38
N ALA A 585 -18.70 21.79 -4.41
CA ALA A 585 -19.54 21.65 -5.58
C ALA A 585 -20.25 22.97 -5.92
N LEU A 586 -20.78 23.65 -4.90
CA LEU A 586 -21.37 24.98 -5.03
C LEU A 586 -20.33 26.01 -5.48
N ALA A 587 -19.14 26.04 -4.84
CA ALA A 587 -18.08 26.96 -5.23
C ALA A 587 -17.62 26.74 -6.69
N ALA A 588 -17.46 25.48 -7.11
CA ALA A 588 -17.05 25.12 -8.46
C ALA A 588 -18.10 25.52 -9.51
N LEU A 589 -19.39 25.23 -9.24
CA LEU A 589 -20.49 25.67 -10.10
C LEU A 589 -20.49 27.20 -10.26
N LEU A 590 -20.36 27.94 -9.16
CA LEU A 590 -20.38 29.40 -9.18
C LEU A 590 -19.18 30.00 -9.94
N LEU A 591 -17.99 29.43 -9.80
CA LEU A 591 -16.80 29.85 -10.55
C LEU A 591 -16.95 29.52 -12.04
N HIS A 592 -17.46 28.33 -12.37
CA HIS A 592 -17.70 27.93 -13.75
C HIS A 592 -18.73 28.83 -14.44
N VAL A 593 -19.89 29.05 -13.80
CA VAL A 593 -20.92 29.96 -14.31
C VAL A 593 -20.36 31.37 -14.53
N ARG A 594 -19.56 31.88 -13.59
CA ARG A 594 -18.90 33.19 -13.75
C ARG A 594 -17.97 33.20 -14.97
N ASP A 595 -17.15 32.17 -15.14
CA ASP A 595 -16.16 32.12 -16.21
C ASP A 595 -16.80 31.97 -17.60
N GLU A 596 -17.93 31.25 -17.71
CA GLU A 596 -18.67 31.12 -18.96
C GLU A 596 -19.46 32.38 -19.33
N THR A 597 -20.04 33.07 -18.35
CA THR A 597 -20.98 34.18 -18.59
C THR A 597 -20.36 35.57 -18.41
N GLY A 598 -19.22 35.66 -17.74
CA GLY A 598 -18.59 36.93 -17.33
C GLY A 598 -19.32 37.68 -16.21
N CYS A 599 -20.44 37.17 -15.69
CA CYS A 599 -21.20 37.80 -14.60
C CYS A 599 -20.84 37.19 -13.25
N VAL A 600 -20.93 37.98 -12.17
CA VAL A 600 -20.67 37.48 -10.81
C VAL A 600 -21.96 36.89 -10.22
N PRO A 601 -22.03 35.56 -9.97
CA PRO A 601 -23.24 34.95 -9.43
C PRO A 601 -23.40 35.19 -7.93
N HIS A 602 -24.65 35.22 -7.49
CA HIS A 602 -25.06 35.30 -6.09
C HIS A 602 -25.67 33.97 -5.66
N ILE A 603 -25.27 33.45 -4.49
CA ILE A 603 -25.87 32.27 -3.87
C ILE A 603 -26.40 32.60 -2.48
N TYR A 604 -27.59 32.10 -2.16
CA TYR A 604 -28.27 32.32 -0.89
C TYR A 604 -28.35 31.01 -0.11
N PHE A 605 -28.06 31.10 1.19
CA PHE A 605 -28.10 30.01 2.16
C PHE A 605 -28.94 30.40 3.37
N GLU A 606 -29.43 29.39 4.08
CA GLU A 606 -29.99 29.50 5.43
C GLU A 606 -28.90 29.25 6.47
N TRP A 607 -28.99 29.91 7.63
CA TRP A 607 -28.11 29.61 8.76
C TRP A 607 -28.29 28.19 9.28
N THR A 608 -27.18 27.48 9.47
CA THR A 608 -27.22 26.19 10.13
C THR A 608 -27.34 26.39 11.64
N GLU A 609 -28.49 26.02 12.20
CA GLU A 609 -28.75 26.06 13.64
C GLU A 609 -27.83 25.11 14.43
N GLY A 610 -27.47 25.51 15.65
CA GLY A 610 -26.68 24.70 16.59
C GLY A 610 -25.28 25.23 16.92
N GLY A 611 -24.47 24.40 17.57
CA GLY A 611 -23.13 24.76 18.03
C GLY A 611 -22.10 24.79 16.89
N PRO A 612 -21.32 25.87 16.70
CA PRO A 612 -20.35 26.00 15.59
C PRO A 612 -19.36 24.84 15.52
N PHE A 613 -18.88 24.36 16.67
CA PHE A 613 -17.94 23.23 16.73
C PHE A 613 -18.58 21.91 16.29
N ALA A 614 -19.85 21.68 16.63
CA ALA A 614 -20.57 20.47 16.24
C ALA A 614 -20.87 20.47 14.73
N ASN A 615 -21.22 21.63 14.16
CA ASN A 615 -21.47 21.76 12.73
C ASN A 615 -20.17 21.71 11.91
N PHE A 616 -19.06 22.26 12.43
CA PHE A 616 -17.73 22.09 11.82
C PHE A 616 -17.26 20.62 11.87
N LEU A 617 -17.47 19.92 12.98
CA LEU A 617 -17.14 18.49 13.10
C LEU A 617 -18.02 17.64 12.18
N ARG A 618 -19.31 17.96 12.05
CA ARG A 618 -20.19 17.32 11.07
C ARG A 618 -19.72 17.58 9.64
N PHE A 619 -19.33 18.81 9.31
CA PHE A 619 -18.78 19.11 7.99
C PHE A 619 -17.50 18.30 7.74
N PHE A 620 -16.63 18.22 8.73
CA PHE A 620 -15.39 17.45 8.66
C PHE A 620 -15.63 15.95 8.49
N LEU A 621 -16.61 15.36 9.19
CA LEU A 621 -16.89 13.92 9.16
C LEU A 621 -17.86 13.50 8.04
N PHE A 622 -18.77 14.37 7.62
CA PHE A 622 -19.89 14.00 6.75
C PHE A 622 -20.00 14.89 5.51
N GLY A 623 -19.16 15.92 5.36
CA GLY A 623 -19.27 16.89 4.26
C GLY A 623 -20.47 17.83 4.36
N GLN A 624 -21.22 17.76 5.47
CA GLN A 624 -22.47 18.50 5.74
C GLN A 624 -22.37 19.17 7.12
N GLY A 625 -22.72 20.46 7.24
CA GLY A 625 -22.74 21.14 8.54
C GLY A 625 -22.59 22.65 8.45
N GLU A 626 -21.45 23.16 7.95
CA GLU A 626 -21.17 24.60 7.83
C GLU A 626 -21.11 25.02 6.35
N VAL A 627 -22.19 24.79 5.60
CA VAL A 627 -22.12 24.86 4.13
C VAL A 627 -21.80 26.27 3.63
N ALA A 628 -22.52 27.29 4.13
CA ALA A 628 -22.36 28.66 3.66
C ALA A 628 -20.98 29.29 3.98
N PRO A 629 -20.48 29.26 5.23
CA PRO A 629 -19.18 29.83 5.56
C PRO A 629 -18.03 29.06 4.89
N VAL A 630 -18.12 27.72 4.78
CA VAL A 630 -17.11 26.95 4.03
C VAL A 630 -17.16 27.28 2.54
N THR A 631 -18.34 27.42 1.93
CA THR A 631 -18.45 27.79 0.49
C THR A 631 -17.80 29.15 0.25
N ARG A 632 -18.04 30.11 1.14
CA ARG A 632 -17.41 31.44 1.08
C ARG A 632 -15.89 31.37 1.19
N GLU A 633 -15.38 30.50 2.06
CA GLU A 633 -13.94 30.36 2.27
C GLU A 633 -13.24 29.65 1.10
N VAL A 634 -13.85 28.61 0.54
CA VAL A 634 -13.38 27.96 -0.70
C VAL A 634 -13.33 28.97 -1.85
N LEU A 635 -14.38 29.79 -2.01
CA LEU A 635 -14.40 30.87 -2.99
C LEU A 635 -13.34 31.95 -2.72
N ARG A 636 -12.99 32.20 -1.44
CA ARG A 636 -11.96 33.16 -1.04
C ARG A 636 -10.57 32.69 -1.44
N GLU A 637 -10.28 31.43 -1.21
CA GLU A 637 -9.01 30.81 -1.55
C GLU A 637 -8.85 30.68 -3.08
N ALA A 638 -9.92 30.28 -3.78
CA ALA A 638 -9.91 30.09 -5.23
C ALA A 638 -9.90 31.40 -6.05
N GLU A 639 -10.63 32.43 -5.59
CA GLU A 639 -10.63 33.76 -6.21
C GLU A 639 -10.28 34.84 -5.16
N PRO A 640 -9.00 35.20 -5.04
CA PRO A 640 -8.56 36.24 -4.11
C PRO A 640 -9.17 37.62 -4.41
N ASP A 641 -9.49 37.91 -5.68
CA ASP A 641 -10.08 39.19 -6.07
C ASP A 641 -11.56 39.27 -5.66
N ARG A 642 -11.84 40.16 -4.72
CA ARG A 642 -13.18 40.39 -4.15
C ARG A 642 -14.19 40.92 -5.18
N ALA A 643 -13.74 41.55 -6.27
CA ALA A 643 -14.62 42.05 -7.32
C ALA A 643 -15.10 40.93 -8.26
N ARG A 644 -14.28 39.89 -8.46
CA ARG A 644 -14.56 38.75 -9.34
C ARG A 644 -15.12 37.53 -8.61
N ARG A 645 -15.11 37.55 -7.27
CA ARG A 645 -15.58 36.45 -6.44
C ARG A 645 -17.12 36.37 -6.43
N PRO A 646 -17.71 35.18 -6.67
CA PRO A 646 -19.12 34.92 -6.40
C PRO A 646 -19.55 35.37 -5.00
N ARG A 647 -20.77 35.89 -4.88
CA ARG A 647 -21.29 36.49 -3.65
C ARG A 647 -22.12 35.47 -2.87
N VAL A 648 -21.70 35.19 -1.64
CA VAL A 648 -22.42 34.32 -0.70
C VAL A 648 -23.24 35.16 0.27
N HIS A 649 -24.53 34.87 0.37
CA HIS A 649 -25.48 35.49 1.29
C HIS A 649 -26.03 34.42 2.24
N THR A 650 -26.20 34.79 3.52
CA THR A 650 -26.72 33.92 4.58
C THR A 650 -27.83 34.66 5.29
N GLY A 651 -29.04 34.12 5.21
CA GLY A 651 -30.27 34.63 5.81
C GLY A 651 -30.64 33.84 7.06
#